data_AF-A0A095A3F0-F1
#
_entry.id   AF-A0A095A3F0-F1
#
_cell.length_a   1.000
_cell.length_b   1.000
_cell.length_c   1.000
_cell.angle_alpha   90.00
_cell.angle_beta   90.00
_cell.angle_gamma   90.00
#
_symmetry.space_group_name_H-M   'P 1'
#
loop_
_entity.id
_entity.type
_entity.pdbx_description
1 polymer ?
#
loop_
_entity_poly.entity_id
_entity_poly.type
_entity_poly.pdbx_seq_one_letter_code
_entity_poly.pdbx_strand_id
1 'polypeptide(L)'
;NEAIIYYEPENLVVTRGGDEAVVALCDQWYLDYGSEEWKTEVRKAVANLSATDEVRRGLYSTVDWLHEHACSRTYGLGTRLPWDDKWLIESLSDSTIYMAYYTIAHLLQGGSLDGRKPGPLKIWPEHMTPEVWDYIFLGIGNPEDLVETKSHSSLSVPILKRLRQEFLFWYPVDLRVSGKDLISNHLTYYLYNHIAIWPNEPNLWPRSIRANGHLLLNSNKMSKSTGNFLTLADAVEKYSADGVRLALADAGDSLDDANIKEEMAEAGLLRLYGLLDWFNMTLEILNDSSLQQKSDYRTGRYIDDTAHTFRLQLKQYKSSKSFKSSKSVGSHSVTQFIPPSDAVVWVAKAYPAWQAQILEIMAANLSDDGKTLADNATLAQLLRPHLKAMGKMAKRAMPFVQLVRERFVIHGKRVLQLQLEVDECEVIKKNLSYLISTLGLRQPDGLKINYSCDSNDSRIEESVCPLEPLILFCEPSTSASMTFLNPDIGSGLFTLNGVTIFDGDTYTDVVSRVVTHCRSLALNSKERIRTSQSVNLFTFVLFLYIQQINKISLRASAVSANAEWPGSYSRSSDLDSGRSTPIRLCRSSATLDGATLKIHRAHCSYLYLLSPMRSVTLDKCRKLTIVLGPIENTLQLNHCEDCLVIAACRRAVLAYCRRCTLHLAIQSRPILIQPPVPNTISGSMIISNIPGNNSGTNTSTPGTPTPGSVALVGNEEILLAPFHTTYMKLVDHLNKVNLSPKVNYWDRPFLLGKY
;
A
#
# COMPACT_ATOMS: atom_id res chain seq x y z
N ASN A 1 37.60 -61.11 2.16
CA ASN A 1 36.87 -59.84 1.98
C ASN A 1 37.71 -58.91 1.11
N GLU A 2 37.48 -58.92 -0.20
CA GLU A 2 38.16 -58.08 -1.20
C GLU A 2 37.29 -56.85 -1.53
N ALA A 3 37.01 -56.00 -0.53
CA ALA A 3 36.29 -54.75 -0.76
C ALA A 3 37.27 -53.57 -0.73
N ILE A 4 37.03 -52.58 -1.59
CA ILE A 4 37.72 -51.29 -1.59
C ILE A 4 36.75 -50.19 -1.13
N ILE A 5 37.27 -49.17 -0.45
CA ILE A 5 36.47 -48.04 0.00
C ILE A 5 36.19 -47.14 -1.20
N TYR A 6 34.91 -46.89 -1.45
CA TYR A 6 34.42 -45.99 -2.49
C TYR A 6 33.74 -44.80 -1.84
N TYR A 7 34.06 -43.60 -2.33
CA TYR A 7 33.44 -42.36 -1.89
C TYR A 7 32.73 -41.71 -3.07
N GLU A 8 31.50 -41.27 -2.85
CA GLU A 8 30.65 -40.59 -3.81
C GLU A 8 29.96 -39.42 -3.11
N PRO A 9 29.71 -38.29 -3.79
CA PRO A 9 28.85 -37.25 -3.25
C PRO A 9 27.45 -37.80 -2.97
N GLU A 10 26.87 -37.49 -1.81
CA GLU A 10 25.54 -37.99 -1.43
C GLU A 10 24.44 -37.53 -2.40
N ASN A 11 24.63 -36.36 -3.02
CA ASN A 11 23.75 -35.81 -4.05
C ASN A 11 24.59 -35.23 -5.19
N LEU A 12 23.97 -35.03 -6.36
CA LEU A 12 24.60 -34.35 -7.49
C LEU A 12 25.07 -32.95 -7.08
N VAL A 13 26.40 -32.75 -7.07
CA VAL A 13 27.02 -31.46 -6.81
C VAL A 13 27.56 -30.91 -8.12
N VAL A 14 27.09 -29.72 -8.51
CA VAL A 14 27.56 -29.03 -9.72
C VAL A 14 28.42 -27.85 -9.31
N THR A 15 29.62 -27.77 -9.89
CA THR A 15 30.55 -26.67 -9.64
C THR A 15 30.09 -25.38 -10.33
N ARG A 16 30.70 -24.24 -9.98
CA ARG A 16 30.44 -22.98 -10.69
C ARG A 16 30.81 -23.01 -12.18
N GLY A 17 31.70 -23.92 -12.59
CA GLY A 17 32.08 -24.14 -13.99
C GLY A 17 31.05 -24.92 -14.80
N GLY A 18 30.05 -25.51 -14.14
CA GLY A 18 29.06 -26.39 -14.75
C GLY A 18 29.47 -27.87 -14.74
N ASP A 19 30.66 -28.19 -14.25
CA ASP A 19 31.15 -29.57 -14.13
C ASP A 19 30.54 -30.29 -12.94
N GLU A 20 30.28 -31.58 -13.09
CA GLU A 20 29.86 -32.48 -12.01
C GLU A 20 31.04 -32.78 -11.08
N ALA A 21 30.85 -32.55 -9.78
CA ALA A 21 31.89 -32.76 -8.79
C ALA A 21 31.97 -34.23 -8.37
N VAL A 22 33.19 -34.68 -8.09
CA VAL A 22 33.50 -36.02 -7.59
C VAL A 22 34.27 -35.92 -6.27
N VAL A 23 34.25 -36.99 -5.46
CA VAL A 23 35.11 -37.07 -4.27
C VAL A 23 36.52 -37.47 -4.71
N ALA A 24 37.50 -36.64 -4.39
CA ALA A 24 38.91 -36.88 -4.69
C ALA A 24 39.71 -37.01 -3.38
N LEU A 25 40.57 -38.02 -3.32
CA LEU A 25 41.61 -38.11 -2.30
C LEU A 25 42.86 -37.39 -2.81
N CYS A 26 43.14 -36.20 -2.29
CA CYS A 26 44.23 -35.35 -2.74
C CYS A 26 44.97 -34.68 -1.57
N ASP A 27 46.23 -34.32 -1.81
CA ASP A 27 47.03 -33.54 -0.85
C ASP A 27 46.50 -32.11 -0.77
N GLN A 28 46.11 -31.71 0.43
CA GLN A 28 45.32 -30.50 0.64
C GLN A 28 45.56 -29.98 2.07
N TRP A 29 45.83 -28.69 2.23
CA TRP A 29 45.82 -28.06 3.55
C TRP A 29 44.36 -27.93 4.04
N TYR A 30 44.11 -28.25 5.31
CA TYR A 30 42.78 -28.22 5.92
C TYR A 30 42.82 -27.62 7.32
N LEU A 31 41.66 -27.15 7.77
CA LEU A 31 41.42 -26.74 9.16
C LEU A 31 40.77 -27.92 9.88
N ASP A 32 41.39 -28.35 10.99
CA ASP A 32 40.91 -29.47 11.79
C ASP A 32 39.81 -29.03 12.77
N TYR A 33 38.61 -28.78 12.25
CA TYR A 33 37.44 -28.56 13.10
C TYR A 33 36.89 -29.86 13.70
N GLY A 34 37.47 -31.01 13.36
CA GLY A 34 37.11 -32.33 13.88
C GLY A 34 37.58 -32.58 15.31
N SER A 35 38.62 -31.86 15.76
CA SER A 35 39.18 -32.00 17.10
C SER A 35 38.15 -31.81 18.22
N GLU A 36 38.01 -32.82 19.08
CA GLU A 36 37.04 -32.81 20.19
C GLU A 36 37.32 -31.75 21.25
N GLU A 37 38.60 -31.38 21.45
CA GLU A 37 38.99 -30.29 22.35
C GLU A 37 38.40 -28.96 21.86
N TRP A 38 38.55 -28.68 20.56
CA TRP A 38 38.07 -27.43 19.97
C TRP A 38 36.54 -27.40 19.90
N LYS A 39 35.91 -28.52 19.49
CA LYS A 39 34.44 -28.68 19.52
C LYS A 39 33.86 -28.39 20.89
N THR A 40 34.51 -28.87 21.95
CA THR A 40 34.05 -28.68 23.33
C THR A 40 34.06 -27.21 23.74
N GLU A 41 35.12 -26.46 23.42
CA GLU A 41 35.17 -25.02 23.69
C GLU A 41 34.14 -24.23 22.85
N VAL A 42 33.94 -24.62 21.58
CA VAL A 42 32.92 -24.01 20.72
C VAL A 42 31.52 -24.25 21.26
N ARG A 43 31.21 -25.45 21.75
CA ARG A 43 29.91 -25.73 22.41
C ARG A 43 29.68 -24.83 23.62
N LYS A 44 30.71 -24.58 24.43
CA LYS A 44 30.62 -23.63 25.56
C LYS A 44 30.36 -22.20 25.08
N ALA A 45 31.03 -21.77 24.01
CA ALA A 45 30.81 -20.44 23.43
C ALA A 45 29.39 -20.29 22.87
N VAL A 46 28.87 -21.30 22.16
CA VAL A 46 27.49 -21.32 21.63
C VAL A 46 26.44 -21.27 22.76
N ALA A 47 26.73 -21.87 23.92
CA ALA A 47 25.86 -21.79 25.09
C ALA A 47 25.74 -20.37 25.66
N ASN A 48 26.85 -19.61 25.66
CA ASN A 48 26.90 -18.23 26.14
C ASN A 48 26.45 -17.20 25.09
N LEU A 49 26.30 -17.61 23.83
CA LEU A 49 25.93 -16.74 22.73
C LEU A 49 24.44 -16.33 22.79
N SER A 50 24.20 -15.03 22.62
CA SER A 50 22.84 -14.51 22.43
C SER A 50 22.37 -14.75 20.99
N ALA A 51 21.56 -15.80 20.81
CA ALA A 51 20.93 -16.16 19.54
C ALA A 51 19.52 -16.73 19.79
N THR A 52 18.68 -16.75 18.75
CA THR A 52 17.38 -17.46 18.82
C THR A 52 17.60 -18.97 18.94
N ASP A 53 16.65 -19.67 19.55
CA ASP A 53 16.80 -21.12 19.83
C ASP A 53 16.98 -21.94 18.55
N GLU A 54 16.35 -21.54 17.44
CA GLU A 54 16.52 -22.19 16.13
C GLU A 54 17.94 -22.04 15.60
N VAL A 55 18.51 -20.84 15.67
CA VAL A 55 19.90 -20.59 15.24
C VAL A 55 20.87 -21.35 16.12
N ARG A 56 20.64 -21.36 17.45
CA ARG A 56 21.47 -22.10 18.39
C ARG A 56 21.47 -23.60 18.09
N ARG A 57 20.30 -24.19 17.80
CA ARG A 57 20.20 -25.61 17.38
C ARG A 57 20.94 -25.87 16.07
N GLY A 58 20.82 -24.97 15.09
CA GLY A 58 21.55 -25.08 13.83
C GLY A 58 23.07 -25.05 14.02
N LEU A 59 23.57 -24.18 14.91
CA LEU A 59 24.99 -24.14 15.27
C LEU A 59 25.44 -25.43 15.95
N TYR A 60 24.72 -25.94 16.94
CA TYR A 60 25.07 -27.22 17.59
C TYR A 60 25.10 -28.38 16.60
N SER A 61 24.06 -28.52 15.76
CA SER A 61 24.00 -29.56 14.74
C SER A 61 25.19 -29.49 13.77
N THR A 62 25.63 -28.28 13.41
CA THR A 62 26.78 -28.09 12.53
C THR A 62 28.07 -28.45 13.25
N VAL A 63 28.26 -27.98 14.49
CA VAL A 63 29.47 -28.25 15.29
C VAL A 63 29.69 -29.74 15.48
N ASP A 64 28.63 -30.51 15.71
CA ASP A 64 28.74 -31.96 15.90
C ASP A 64 29.07 -32.69 14.60
N TRP A 65 28.50 -32.27 13.47
CA TRP A 65 28.74 -32.84 12.13
C TRP A 65 30.08 -32.43 11.52
N LEU A 66 30.62 -31.27 11.89
CA LEU A 66 31.79 -30.69 11.22
C LEU A 66 33.08 -31.49 11.53
N HIS A 67 33.90 -31.68 10.50
CA HIS A 67 35.19 -32.38 10.57
C HIS A 67 36.27 -31.52 9.89
N GLU A 68 37.23 -32.13 9.20
CA GLU A 68 38.27 -31.41 8.46
C GLU A 68 37.67 -30.59 7.30
N HIS A 69 38.02 -29.31 7.24
CA HIS A 69 37.60 -28.41 6.16
C HIS A 69 38.78 -28.02 5.27
N ALA A 70 38.75 -28.43 4.00
CA ALA A 70 39.79 -28.11 3.03
C ALA A 70 39.86 -26.60 2.75
N CYS A 71 40.90 -25.93 3.27
CA CYS A 71 41.01 -24.47 3.30
C CYS A 71 41.87 -23.88 2.17
N SER A 72 42.53 -24.71 1.36
CA SER A 72 43.42 -24.22 0.29
C SER A 72 42.97 -24.60 -1.13
N ARG A 73 43.33 -23.78 -2.12
CA ARG A 73 42.93 -23.89 -3.52
C ARG A 73 44.10 -23.51 -4.43
N THR A 74 44.15 -24.08 -5.64
CA THR A 74 45.19 -23.75 -6.63
C THR A 74 44.77 -22.68 -7.64
N TYR A 75 43.47 -22.43 -7.77
CA TYR A 75 42.88 -21.52 -8.75
C TYR A 75 41.88 -20.56 -8.09
N GLY A 76 41.92 -19.29 -8.48
CA GLY A 76 41.01 -18.25 -7.98
C GLY A 76 41.74 -16.97 -7.58
N LEU A 77 41.02 -16.10 -6.87
CA LEU A 77 41.55 -14.91 -6.21
C LEU A 77 41.56 -15.14 -4.70
N GLY A 78 42.54 -14.59 -3.99
CA GLY A 78 42.67 -14.72 -2.55
C GLY A 78 44.09 -14.44 -2.08
N THR A 79 44.33 -14.70 -0.80
CA THR A 79 45.66 -14.59 -0.17
C THR A 79 46.39 -15.93 -0.28
N ARG A 80 47.69 -15.91 -0.60
CA ARG A 80 48.52 -17.14 -0.64
C ARG A 80 48.84 -17.62 0.77
N LEU A 81 49.02 -18.92 0.96
CA LEU A 81 49.54 -19.44 2.22
C LEU A 81 50.99 -18.95 2.41
N PRO A 82 51.34 -18.38 3.57
CA PRO A 82 52.63 -17.69 3.74
C PRO A 82 53.84 -18.64 3.75
N TRP A 83 53.63 -19.95 3.95
CA TRP A 83 54.67 -20.99 3.90
C TRP A 83 54.61 -21.85 2.63
N ASP A 84 53.58 -21.71 1.79
CA ASP A 84 53.41 -22.49 0.57
C ASP A 84 52.64 -21.69 -0.49
N ASP A 85 53.38 -20.91 -1.29
CA ASP A 85 52.84 -19.99 -2.31
C ASP A 85 52.04 -20.67 -3.42
N LYS A 86 52.14 -22.00 -3.55
CA LYS A 86 51.36 -22.78 -4.52
C LYS A 86 49.86 -22.68 -4.22
N TRP A 87 49.49 -22.52 -2.95
CA TRP A 87 48.11 -22.55 -2.51
C TRP A 87 47.58 -21.17 -2.13
N LEU A 88 46.33 -20.93 -2.50
CA LEU A 88 45.52 -19.79 -2.08
C LEU A 88 44.56 -20.24 -0.98
N ILE A 89 44.30 -19.37 -0.01
CA ILE A 89 43.28 -19.58 1.02
C ILE A 89 41.91 -19.38 0.37
N GLU A 90 40.97 -20.28 0.66
CA GLU A 90 39.60 -20.17 0.14
C GLU A 90 38.72 -19.21 0.94
N SER A 91 37.66 -18.73 0.27
CA SER A 91 36.84 -17.61 0.73
C SER A 91 36.10 -17.80 2.05
N LEU A 92 35.83 -19.05 2.48
CA LEU A 92 35.17 -19.29 3.78
C LEU A 92 36.18 -19.39 4.93
N SER A 93 37.47 -19.51 4.61
CA SER A 93 38.55 -19.68 5.60
C SER A 93 39.24 -18.34 5.92
N ASP A 94 39.37 -17.42 4.95
CA ASP A 94 39.92 -16.07 5.17
C ASP A 94 38.90 -15.06 5.72
N SER A 95 37.62 -15.44 5.82
CA SER A 95 36.50 -14.58 6.22
C SER A 95 36.01 -14.81 7.66
N THR A 96 36.85 -15.35 8.53
CA THR A 96 36.41 -15.80 9.87
C THR A 96 36.69 -14.79 11.00
N ILE A 97 37.78 -14.02 10.95
CA ILE A 97 38.16 -13.06 12.02
C ILE A 97 38.41 -11.64 11.52
N TYR A 98 38.09 -11.35 10.27
CA TYR A 98 38.33 -10.06 9.62
C TYR A 98 37.64 -8.87 10.30
N MET A 99 36.69 -9.11 11.21
CA MET A 99 36.06 -8.07 12.03
C MET A 99 37.08 -7.40 12.95
N ALA A 100 38.12 -8.11 13.41
CA ALA A 100 39.21 -7.51 14.17
C ALA A 100 39.96 -6.47 13.32
N TYR A 101 40.16 -6.76 12.03
CA TYR A 101 40.78 -5.83 11.08
C TYR A 101 39.94 -4.56 10.87
N TYR A 102 38.60 -4.62 10.94
CA TYR A 102 37.76 -3.42 10.83
C TYR A 102 38.10 -2.34 11.86
N THR A 103 38.50 -2.74 13.07
CA THR A 103 38.80 -1.80 14.17
C THR A 103 39.95 -0.85 13.83
N ILE A 104 40.89 -1.28 12.99
CA ILE A 104 42.11 -0.54 12.65
C ILE A 104 42.23 -0.19 11.16
N ALA A 105 41.35 -0.73 10.30
CA ALA A 105 41.39 -0.52 8.85
C ALA A 105 41.38 0.97 8.46
N HIS A 106 40.65 1.80 9.21
CA HIS A 106 40.58 3.25 9.00
C HIS A 106 41.92 3.97 9.27
N LEU A 107 42.74 3.42 10.17
CA LEU A 107 44.08 3.94 10.50
C LEU A 107 45.15 3.47 9.51
N LEU A 108 44.99 2.24 9.00
CA LEU A 108 45.92 1.63 8.05
C LEU A 108 45.69 2.12 6.61
N GLN A 109 44.44 2.12 6.14
CA GLN A 109 44.10 2.34 4.73
C GLN A 109 43.42 3.69 4.46
N GLY A 110 42.89 4.37 5.50
CA GLY A 110 42.30 5.71 5.36
C GLY A 110 41.11 5.82 4.41
N GLY A 111 40.42 4.70 4.12
CA GLY A 111 39.33 4.65 3.14
C GLY A 111 39.74 4.24 1.73
N SER A 112 41.03 3.98 1.45
CA SER A 112 41.45 3.33 0.20
C SER A 112 41.02 1.87 0.20
N LEU A 113 40.10 1.47 -0.69
CA LEU A 113 39.57 0.11 -0.74
C LEU A 113 40.63 -0.94 -1.13
N ASP A 114 41.62 -0.54 -1.93
CA ASP A 114 42.70 -1.39 -2.43
C ASP A 114 43.97 -1.31 -1.59
N GLY A 115 44.00 -0.47 -0.54
CA GLY A 115 45.15 -0.28 0.34
C GLY A 115 46.42 0.25 -0.36
N ARG A 116 46.36 0.73 -1.61
CA ARG A 116 47.57 1.16 -2.37
C ARG A 116 48.19 2.45 -1.84
N LYS A 117 47.38 3.29 -1.20
CA LYS A 117 47.86 4.52 -0.54
C LYS A 117 47.92 4.28 0.95
N PRO A 118 49.01 4.69 1.63
CA PRO A 118 49.11 4.54 3.07
C PRO A 118 48.08 5.45 3.74
N GLY A 119 47.44 4.94 4.78
CA GLY A 119 46.42 5.65 5.55
C GLY A 119 46.99 6.77 6.43
N PRO A 120 46.17 7.32 7.34
CA PRO A 120 46.52 8.45 8.19
C PRO A 120 47.81 8.26 8.99
N LEU A 121 48.09 7.03 9.43
CA LEU A 121 49.29 6.71 10.22
C LEU A 121 50.53 6.43 9.37
N LYS A 122 50.44 6.52 8.04
CA LYS A 122 51.55 6.30 7.10
C LYS A 122 52.26 4.95 7.29
N ILE A 123 51.49 3.92 7.65
CA ILE A 123 51.97 2.54 7.79
C ILE A 123 51.82 1.85 6.44
N TRP A 124 52.89 1.22 5.97
CA TRP A 124 52.89 0.44 4.75
C TRP A 124 52.64 -1.05 5.05
N PRO A 125 52.06 -1.83 4.11
CA PRO A 125 51.76 -3.25 4.33
C PRO A 125 52.97 -4.08 4.80
N GLU A 126 54.16 -3.77 4.30
CA GLU A 126 55.42 -4.46 4.62
C GLU A 126 55.84 -4.28 6.09
N HIS A 127 55.32 -3.24 6.75
CA HIS A 127 55.60 -2.98 8.16
C HIS A 127 54.78 -3.88 9.11
N MET A 128 53.70 -4.50 8.62
CA MET A 128 52.77 -5.29 9.44
C MET A 128 53.18 -6.77 9.49
N THR A 129 54.17 -7.08 10.31
CA THR A 129 54.65 -8.47 10.50
C THR A 129 53.86 -9.21 11.58
N PRO A 130 53.98 -10.55 11.68
CA PRO A 130 53.26 -11.35 12.68
C PRO A 130 53.41 -10.81 14.10
N GLU A 131 54.59 -10.34 14.50
CA GLU A 131 54.85 -9.82 15.84
C GLU A 131 54.10 -8.49 16.10
N VAL A 132 53.92 -7.68 15.06
CA VAL A 132 53.11 -6.45 15.15
C VAL A 132 51.63 -6.81 15.30
N TRP A 133 51.15 -7.83 14.58
CA TRP A 133 49.80 -8.34 14.71
C TRP A 133 49.52 -8.94 16.09
N ASP A 134 50.47 -9.73 16.61
CA ASP A 134 50.41 -10.33 17.94
C ASP A 134 50.34 -9.25 19.03
N TYR A 135 51.13 -8.19 18.93
CA TYR A 135 51.02 -7.07 19.89
C TYR A 135 49.65 -6.39 19.82
N ILE A 136 49.14 -6.10 18.62
CA ILE A 136 47.87 -5.37 18.45
C ILE A 136 46.71 -6.20 19.01
N PHE A 137 46.60 -7.47 18.62
CA PHE A 137 45.41 -8.29 18.89
C PHE A 137 45.54 -9.22 20.10
N LEU A 138 46.74 -9.71 20.43
CA LEU A 138 46.98 -10.61 21.55
C LEU A 138 47.68 -9.91 22.73
N GLY A 139 48.36 -8.80 22.48
CA GLY A 139 49.13 -8.08 23.51
C GLY A 139 50.45 -8.74 23.85
N ILE A 140 50.93 -9.61 22.98
CA ILE A 140 52.19 -10.34 23.14
C ILE A 140 53.32 -9.47 22.57
N GLY A 141 54.39 -9.30 23.34
CA GLY A 141 55.57 -8.51 22.96
C GLY A 141 55.60 -7.09 23.52
N ASN A 142 56.79 -6.48 23.57
CA ASN A 142 56.96 -5.09 24.00
C ASN A 142 56.98 -4.15 22.78
N PRO A 143 56.26 -3.03 22.82
CA PRO A 143 56.22 -2.09 21.70
C PRO A 143 57.56 -1.37 21.49
N GLU A 144 58.37 -1.20 22.53
CA GLU A 144 59.72 -0.62 22.42
C GLU A 144 60.64 -1.52 21.56
N ASP A 145 60.69 -2.82 21.87
CA ASP A 145 61.52 -3.81 21.16
C ASP A 145 61.12 -3.94 19.67
N LEU A 146 59.81 -3.88 19.38
CA LEU A 146 59.27 -3.95 18.02
C LEU A 146 59.68 -2.76 17.15
N VAL A 147 59.85 -1.58 17.75
CA VAL A 147 60.27 -0.36 17.05
C VAL A 147 61.79 -0.33 16.87
N GLU A 148 62.56 -0.77 17.88
CA GLU A 148 64.03 -0.79 17.82
C GLU A 148 64.58 -1.78 16.80
N THR A 149 63.95 -2.94 16.66
CA THR A 149 64.41 -4.00 15.74
C THR A 149 64.27 -3.60 14.26
N LYS A 150 63.50 -2.56 13.94
CA LYS A 150 63.19 -2.15 12.55
C LYS A 150 63.51 -0.68 12.31
N SER A 151 64.80 -0.42 12.10
CA SER A 151 65.44 0.87 11.83
C SER A 151 64.96 1.66 10.59
N HIS A 152 63.95 1.17 9.86
CA HIS A 152 63.34 1.83 8.69
C HIS A 152 61.81 1.95 8.75
N SER A 153 61.16 1.56 9.85
CA SER A 153 59.69 1.58 9.92
C SER A 153 59.15 2.94 10.36
N SER A 154 58.04 3.38 9.75
CA SER A 154 57.24 4.53 10.22
C SER A 154 56.44 4.22 11.50
N LEU A 155 56.71 3.07 12.13
CA LEU A 155 56.05 2.63 13.36
C LEU A 155 56.65 3.35 14.55
N SER A 156 55.78 3.81 15.45
CA SER A 156 56.17 4.38 16.73
C SER A 156 55.36 3.76 17.85
N VAL A 157 55.90 3.75 19.07
CA VAL A 157 55.20 3.22 20.25
C VAL A 157 53.81 3.85 20.43
N PRO A 158 53.61 5.18 20.26
CA PRO A 158 52.28 5.77 20.31
C PRO A 158 51.31 5.23 19.25
N ILE A 159 51.80 4.97 18.03
CA ILE A 159 51.01 4.41 16.93
C ILE A 159 50.55 2.98 17.26
N LEU A 160 51.47 2.13 17.73
CA LEU A 160 51.14 0.75 18.12
C LEU A 160 50.16 0.71 19.28
N LYS A 161 50.38 1.53 20.31
CA LYS A 161 49.44 1.68 21.43
C LYS A 161 48.06 2.16 20.96
N ARG A 162 48.00 3.07 19.98
CA ARG A 162 46.74 3.53 19.41
C ARG A 162 45.98 2.42 18.68
N LEU A 163 46.66 1.63 17.84
CA LEU A 163 46.05 0.52 17.11
C LEU A 163 45.45 -0.52 18.08
N ARG A 164 46.20 -0.88 19.13
CA ARG A 164 45.74 -1.77 20.19
C ARG A 164 44.55 -1.18 20.96
N GLN A 165 44.60 0.11 21.28
CA GLN A 165 43.52 0.80 21.98
C GLN A 165 42.20 0.77 21.17
N GLU A 166 42.26 1.00 19.85
CA GLU A 166 41.08 0.90 18.99
C GLU A 166 40.50 -0.52 19.01
N PHE A 167 41.33 -1.55 18.87
CA PHE A 167 40.87 -2.93 18.94
C PHE A 167 40.20 -3.24 20.28
N LEU A 168 40.87 -2.97 21.40
CA LEU A 168 40.34 -3.25 22.74
C LEU A 168 39.09 -2.43 23.09
N PHE A 169 38.89 -1.28 22.46
CA PHE A 169 37.68 -0.47 22.64
C PHE A 169 36.48 -1.06 21.89
N TRP A 170 36.68 -1.48 20.63
CA TRP A 170 35.59 -1.91 19.75
C TRP A 170 35.25 -3.40 19.87
N TYR A 171 36.19 -4.25 20.26
CA TYR A 171 35.96 -5.68 20.45
C TYR A 171 35.44 -6.00 21.85
N PRO A 172 34.57 -7.01 22.03
CA PRO A 172 34.15 -8.05 21.09
C PRO A 172 33.11 -7.60 20.05
N VAL A 173 32.84 -8.46 19.06
CA VAL A 173 31.71 -8.26 18.14
C VAL A 173 30.39 -8.39 18.90
N ASP A 174 29.70 -7.26 19.10
CA ASP A 174 28.40 -7.24 19.79
C ASP A 174 27.31 -7.98 19.02
N LEU A 175 27.21 -7.75 17.70
CA LEU A 175 26.17 -8.33 16.85
C LEU A 175 26.69 -8.67 15.45
N ARG A 176 26.45 -9.91 15.03
CA ARG A 176 26.66 -10.37 13.66
C ARG A 176 25.34 -10.77 13.03
N VAL A 177 24.92 -10.06 11.97
CA VAL A 177 23.68 -10.35 11.23
C VAL A 177 24.01 -11.07 9.92
N SER A 178 23.29 -12.13 9.59
CA SER A 178 23.46 -12.82 8.30
C SER A 178 22.23 -13.63 7.88
N GLY A 179 22.25 -14.18 6.66
CA GLY A 179 21.26 -15.14 6.21
C GLY A 179 21.43 -16.51 6.89
N LYS A 180 20.34 -17.28 6.99
CA LYS A 180 20.35 -18.64 7.57
C LYS A 180 21.26 -19.63 6.84
N ASP A 181 21.61 -19.36 5.58
CA ASP A 181 22.53 -20.14 4.75
C ASP A 181 23.96 -20.16 5.29
N LEU A 182 24.37 -19.14 6.04
CA LEU A 182 25.73 -19.08 6.61
C LEU A 182 25.87 -19.78 7.96
N ILE A 183 24.78 -20.30 8.55
CA ILE A 183 24.82 -20.98 9.85
C ILE A 183 25.70 -22.23 9.79
N SER A 184 25.52 -23.06 8.76
CA SER A 184 26.23 -24.33 8.63
C SER A 184 27.68 -24.24 8.17
N ASN A 185 28.18 -23.03 7.89
CA ASN A 185 29.54 -22.80 7.38
C ASN A 185 30.18 -21.60 8.07
N HIS A 186 30.19 -20.41 7.44
CA HIS A 186 30.88 -19.21 7.91
C HIS A 186 30.57 -18.90 9.38
N LEU A 187 29.32 -18.89 9.83
CA LEU A 187 29.00 -18.49 11.21
C LEU A 187 29.55 -19.50 12.23
N THR A 188 29.63 -20.78 11.85
CA THR A 188 30.29 -21.80 12.65
C THR A 188 31.80 -21.58 12.63
N TYR A 189 32.42 -21.43 11.45
CA TYR A 189 33.87 -21.19 11.32
C TYR A 189 34.34 -19.92 12.03
N TYR A 190 33.50 -18.89 11.99
CA TYR A 190 33.65 -17.63 12.73
C TYR A 190 33.84 -17.90 14.22
N LEU A 191 32.99 -18.74 14.84
CA LEU A 191 33.13 -19.09 16.25
C LEU A 191 34.41 -19.89 16.52
N TYR A 192 34.68 -20.92 15.71
CA TYR A 192 35.90 -21.74 15.83
C TYR A 192 37.15 -20.87 15.85
N ASN A 193 37.33 -20.00 14.86
CA ASN A 193 38.53 -19.19 14.73
C ASN A 193 38.66 -18.13 15.83
N HIS A 194 37.56 -17.52 16.31
CA HIS A 194 37.65 -16.60 17.45
C HIS A 194 38.16 -17.30 18.71
N ILE A 195 37.71 -18.53 18.95
CA ILE A 195 38.11 -19.32 20.12
C ILE A 195 39.57 -19.77 19.98
N ALA A 196 40.02 -20.12 18.77
CA ALA A 196 41.41 -20.50 18.55
C ALA A 196 42.40 -19.35 18.70
N ILE A 197 42.04 -18.13 18.28
CA ILE A 197 42.93 -16.96 18.38
C ILE A 197 42.92 -16.36 19.79
N TRP A 198 41.76 -16.32 20.46
CA TRP A 198 41.62 -15.77 21.82
C TRP A 198 41.11 -16.82 22.82
N PRO A 199 41.82 -17.94 23.04
CA PRO A 199 41.32 -19.07 23.83
C PRO A 199 41.10 -18.72 25.31
N ASN A 200 41.93 -17.83 25.87
CA ASN A 200 41.90 -17.45 27.28
C ASN A 200 41.12 -16.16 27.55
N GLU A 201 40.52 -15.55 26.53
CA GLU A 201 39.80 -14.27 26.64
C GLU A 201 38.34 -14.40 26.13
N PRO A 202 37.45 -15.07 26.88
CA PRO A 202 36.03 -15.20 26.49
C PRO A 202 35.30 -13.87 26.33
N ASN A 203 35.83 -12.80 26.93
CA ASN A 203 35.34 -11.43 26.76
C ASN A 203 35.52 -10.89 25.34
N LEU A 204 36.46 -11.44 24.55
CA LEU A 204 36.68 -11.09 23.14
C LEU A 204 35.89 -11.99 22.18
N TRP A 205 35.21 -13.02 22.68
CA TRP A 205 34.38 -13.89 21.86
C TRP A 205 33.11 -13.18 21.39
N PRO A 206 32.54 -13.62 20.26
CA PRO A 206 31.30 -13.05 19.72
C PRO A 206 30.15 -13.09 20.73
N ARG A 207 29.42 -11.98 20.87
CA ARG A 207 28.32 -11.86 21.85
C ARG A 207 26.96 -12.28 21.32
N SER A 208 26.64 -11.91 20.08
CA SER A 208 25.34 -12.25 19.49
C SER A 208 25.38 -12.50 17.99
N ILE A 209 24.55 -13.44 17.54
CA ILE A 209 24.35 -13.77 16.13
C ILE A 209 22.85 -13.71 15.84
N ARG A 210 22.46 -12.96 14.81
CA ARG A 210 21.09 -12.91 14.30
C ARG A 210 21.06 -13.42 12.86
N ALA A 211 20.36 -14.53 12.64
CA ALA A 211 20.10 -15.03 11.31
C ALA A 211 18.70 -14.61 10.83
N ASN A 212 18.57 -14.30 9.54
CA ASN A 212 17.29 -14.05 8.87
C ASN A 212 17.07 -15.03 7.70
N GLY A 213 15.82 -15.20 7.28
CA GLY A 213 15.48 -15.97 6.08
C GLY A 213 15.93 -15.28 4.79
N HIS A 214 15.75 -15.98 3.66
CA HIS A 214 16.01 -15.39 2.35
C HIS A 214 14.94 -14.37 2.00
N LEU A 215 15.29 -13.43 1.14
CA LEU A 215 14.39 -12.36 0.73
C LEU A 215 13.60 -12.79 -0.52
N LEU A 216 12.27 -12.71 -0.42
CA LEU A 216 11.32 -12.88 -1.50
C LEU A 216 10.89 -11.49 -2.02
N LEU A 217 10.55 -11.43 -3.30
CA LEU A 217 9.99 -10.23 -3.94
C LEU A 217 8.60 -10.57 -4.45
N ASN A 218 7.60 -9.83 -3.96
CA ASN A 218 6.19 -10.05 -4.23
C ASN A 218 5.74 -11.50 -3.97
N SER A 219 6.25 -12.10 -2.89
CA SER A 219 6.01 -13.49 -2.47
C SER A 219 6.60 -14.56 -3.39
N ASN A 220 7.45 -14.17 -4.34
CA ASN A 220 8.14 -15.08 -5.24
C ASN A 220 9.65 -15.05 -4.98
N LYS A 221 10.33 -16.17 -5.26
CA LYS A 221 11.80 -16.25 -5.19
C LYS A 221 12.40 -15.25 -6.18
N MET A 222 13.37 -14.45 -5.71
CA MET A 222 14.07 -13.53 -6.59
C MET A 222 14.96 -14.30 -7.57
N SER A 223 14.75 -14.09 -8.87
CA SER A 223 15.56 -14.70 -9.91
C SER A 223 15.63 -13.83 -11.15
N LYS A 224 16.86 -13.60 -11.63
CA LYS A 224 17.14 -12.84 -12.86
C LYS A 224 16.48 -13.47 -14.09
N SER A 225 16.40 -14.80 -14.17
CA SER A 225 15.80 -15.49 -15.32
C SER A 225 14.30 -15.31 -15.41
N THR A 226 13.62 -15.16 -14.27
CA THR A 226 12.16 -14.98 -14.20
C THR A 226 11.73 -13.51 -14.42
N GLY A 227 12.68 -12.58 -14.48
CA GLY A 227 12.41 -11.13 -14.48
C GLY A 227 11.99 -10.56 -13.12
N ASN A 228 11.74 -11.41 -12.12
CA ASN A 228 11.43 -11.01 -10.74
C ASN A 228 12.73 -10.78 -9.94
N PHE A 229 13.43 -9.69 -10.26
CA PHE A 229 14.67 -9.31 -9.60
C PHE A 229 14.77 -7.79 -9.51
N LEU A 230 15.19 -7.28 -8.35
CA LEU A 230 15.33 -5.85 -8.11
C LEU A 230 16.70 -5.61 -7.47
N THR A 231 17.55 -4.78 -8.09
CA THR A 231 18.81 -4.39 -7.46
C THR A 231 18.54 -3.33 -6.39
N LEU A 232 19.49 -3.15 -5.46
CA LEU A 232 19.39 -2.07 -4.46
C LEU A 232 19.29 -0.68 -5.12
N ALA A 233 20.07 -0.44 -6.17
CA ALA A 233 20.06 0.82 -6.89
C ALA A 233 18.68 1.08 -7.54
N ASP A 234 18.15 0.09 -8.26
CA ASP A 234 16.83 0.18 -8.89
C ASP A 234 15.72 0.37 -7.84
N ALA A 235 15.80 -0.32 -6.70
CA ALA A 235 14.84 -0.20 -5.62
C ALA A 235 14.82 1.22 -5.04
N VAL A 236 16.00 1.79 -4.77
CA VAL A 236 16.15 3.15 -4.23
C VAL A 236 15.70 4.19 -5.23
N GLU A 237 16.00 4.03 -6.52
CA GLU A 237 15.54 4.93 -7.57
C GLU A 237 14.01 4.90 -7.71
N LYS A 238 13.41 3.70 -7.63
CA LYS A 238 11.97 3.51 -7.80
C LYS A 238 11.14 3.96 -6.59
N TYR A 239 11.61 3.70 -5.37
CA TYR A 239 10.82 3.86 -4.15
C TYR A 239 11.41 4.81 -3.10
N SER A 240 12.51 5.49 -3.42
CA SER A 240 13.37 6.22 -2.47
C SER A 240 14.03 5.31 -1.42
N ALA A 241 15.12 5.78 -0.83
CA ALA A 241 15.80 5.04 0.23
C ALA A 241 14.87 4.77 1.43
N ASP A 242 14.05 5.74 1.83
CA ASP A 242 13.17 5.61 3.00
C ASP A 242 11.99 4.67 2.73
N GLY A 243 11.41 4.72 1.53
CA GLY A 243 10.35 3.80 1.14
C GLY A 243 10.83 2.35 1.10
N VAL A 244 12.02 2.10 0.53
CA VAL A 244 12.63 0.76 0.52
C VAL A 244 12.95 0.28 1.94
N ARG A 245 13.52 1.14 2.78
CA ARG A 245 13.85 0.79 4.17
C ARG A 245 12.62 0.48 5.01
N LEU A 246 11.52 1.21 4.82
CA LEU A 246 10.26 0.94 5.49
C LEU A 246 9.66 -0.40 5.03
N ALA A 247 9.71 -0.70 3.74
CA ALA A 247 9.29 -1.99 3.21
C ALA A 247 10.16 -3.16 3.69
N LEU A 248 11.49 -2.95 3.80
CA LEU A 248 12.42 -3.92 4.36
C LEU A 248 12.18 -4.17 5.85
N ALA A 249 11.81 -3.13 6.61
CA ALA A 249 11.48 -3.27 8.02
C ALA A 249 10.20 -4.10 8.23
N ASP A 250 9.24 -4.02 7.31
CA ASP A 250 7.99 -4.83 7.33
C ASP A 250 8.17 -6.24 6.73
N ALA A 251 9.28 -6.51 6.03
CA ALA A 251 9.45 -7.73 5.24
C ALA A 251 9.46 -9.02 6.08
N GLY A 252 9.98 -8.97 7.30
CA GLY A 252 10.02 -10.10 8.22
C GLY A 252 11.21 -10.06 9.17
N ASP A 253 10.99 -10.46 10.41
CA ASP A 253 11.98 -10.47 11.48
C ASP A 253 12.38 -11.88 11.97
N SER A 254 11.73 -12.93 11.44
CA SER A 254 11.94 -14.35 11.75
C SER A 254 13.02 -15.02 10.89
N LEU A 255 13.28 -16.31 11.16
CA LEU A 255 14.16 -17.17 10.34
C LEU A 255 13.49 -17.63 9.03
N ASP A 256 12.16 -17.54 8.97
CA ASP A 256 11.39 -17.72 7.73
C ASP A 256 11.75 -16.67 6.69
N ASP A 257 11.53 -17.01 5.42
CA ASP A 257 11.86 -16.13 4.30
C ASP A 257 11.07 -14.82 4.38
N ALA A 258 11.79 -13.70 4.43
CA ALA A 258 11.24 -12.35 4.47
C ALA A 258 10.67 -11.97 3.10
N ASN A 259 9.65 -11.14 3.05
CA ASN A 259 8.96 -10.81 1.81
C ASN A 259 8.79 -9.30 1.61
N ILE A 260 9.45 -8.75 0.59
CA ILE A 260 9.22 -7.37 0.17
C ILE A 260 8.08 -7.34 -0.84
N LYS A 261 7.04 -6.57 -0.51
CA LYS A 261 5.95 -6.25 -1.44
C LYS A 261 6.12 -4.82 -1.94
N GLU A 262 6.19 -4.66 -3.26
CA GLU A 262 6.32 -3.34 -3.88
C GLU A 262 5.15 -2.41 -3.53
N GLU A 263 3.93 -2.96 -3.44
CA GLU A 263 2.73 -2.23 -2.99
C GLU A 263 2.90 -1.61 -1.60
N MET A 264 3.63 -2.28 -0.70
CA MET A 264 3.90 -1.79 0.65
C MET A 264 4.94 -0.66 0.65
N ALA A 265 5.93 -0.71 -0.25
CA ALA A 265 6.88 0.38 -0.43
C ALA A 265 6.18 1.66 -0.94
N GLU A 266 5.27 1.51 -1.92
CA GLU A 266 4.46 2.62 -2.43
C GLU A 266 3.53 3.20 -1.36
N ALA A 267 2.79 2.33 -0.65
CA ALA A 267 1.90 2.75 0.42
C ALA A 267 2.68 3.40 1.58
N GLY A 268 3.85 2.87 1.92
CA GLY A 268 4.75 3.41 2.93
C GLY A 268 5.22 4.81 2.58
N LEU A 269 5.64 5.03 1.33
CA LEU A 269 6.04 6.35 0.83
C LEU A 269 4.88 7.37 0.92
N LEU A 270 3.67 6.96 0.54
CA LEU A 270 2.47 7.80 0.65
C LEU A 270 2.18 8.21 2.10
N ARG A 271 2.38 7.30 3.06
CA ARG A 271 2.20 7.58 4.49
C ARG A 271 3.27 8.50 5.04
N LEU A 272 4.54 8.29 4.68
CA LEU A 272 5.64 9.17 5.09
C LEU A 272 5.42 10.60 4.58
N TYR A 273 4.96 10.73 3.34
CA TYR A 273 4.61 12.04 2.77
C TYR A 273 3.41 12.67 3.49
N GLY A 274 2.34 11.91 3.73
CA GLY A 274 1.17 12.39 4.47
C GLY A 274 1.52 12.85 5.88
N LEU A 275 2.44 12.15 6.54
CA LEU A 275 2.97 12.53 7.85
C LEU A 275 3.76 13.85 7.79
N LEU A 276 4.57 14.04 6.74
CA LEU A 276 5.33 15.26 6.53
C LEU A 276 4.45 16.47 6.24
N ASP A 277 3.45 16.30 5.35
CA ASP A 277 2.40 17.31 5.10
C ASP A 277 1.70 17.68 6.42
N TRP A 278 1.37 16.69 7.26
CA TRP A 278 0.73 16.91 8.56
C TRP A 278 1.65 17.66 9.54
N PHE A 279 2.94 17.32 9.61
CA PHE A 279 3.89 18.07 10.44
C PHE A 279 4.00 19.52 10.01
N ASN A 280 4.10 19.79 8.70
CA ASN A 280 4.17 21.16 8.19
C ASN A 280 2.90 21.95 8.53
N MET A 281 1.72 21.36 8.29
CA MET A 281 0.44 21.97 8.64
C MET A 281 0.31 22.23 10.14
N THR A 282 0.79 21.30 10.97
CA THR A 282 0.77 21.44 12.43
C THR A 282 1.71 22.55 12.89
N LEU A 283 2.90 22.67 12.30
CA LEU A 283 3.84 23.76 12.59
C LEU A 283 3.27 25.12 12.17
N GLU A 284 2.59 25.19 11.03
CA GLU A 284 1.87 26.39 10.60
C GLU A 284 0.78 26.79 11.61
N ILE A 285 -0.02 25.83 12.09
CA ILE A 285 -1.08 26.07 13.09
C ILE A 285 -0.48 26.47 14.45
N LEU A 286 0.62 25.84 14.88
CA LEU A 286 1.27 26.17 16.15
C LEU A 286 1.89 27.57 16.16
N ASN A 287 2.35 28.03 14.99
CA ASN A 287 2.86 29.40 14.80
C ASN A 287 1.72 30.44 14.75
N ASP A 288 0.48 30.02 14.51
CA ASP A 288 -0.70 30.89 14.61
C ASP A 288 -1.25 30.90 16.05
N SER A 289 -0.82 31.90 16.81
CA SER A 289 -1.23 32.13 18.21
C SER A 289 -2.75 32.25 18.44
N SER A 290 -3.56 32.37 17.37
CA SER A 290 -5.03 32.44 17.47
C SER A 290 -5.73 31.07 17.61
N LEU A 291 -5.05 29.96 17.30
CA LEU A 291 -5.63 28.60 17.28
C LEU A 291 -5.26 27.72 18.48
N GLN A 292 -4.55 28.27 19.48
CA GLN A 292 -4.00 27.54 20.64
C GLN A 292 -5.02 27.10 21.71
N GLN A 293 -6.31 26.90 21.37
CA GLN A 293 -7.28 26.41 22.36
C GLN A 293 -7.20 24.88 22.55
N LYS A 294 -6.55 24.50 23.65
CA LYS A 294 -6.66 23.24 24.42
C LYS A 294 -7.36 22.08 23.69
N SER A 295 -6.62 21.34 22.87
CA SER A 295 -7.06 20.04 22.38
C SER A 295 -6.97 19.01 23.50
N ASP A 296 -8.08 18.68 24.14
CA ASP A 296 -8.16 17.51 24.99
C ASP A 296 -8.18 16.27 24.08
N TYR A 297 -7.06 15.55 23.99
CA TYR A 297 -6.88 14.41 23.07
C TYR A 297 -7.95 13.31 23.23
N ARG A 298 -8.62 13.26 24.40
CA ARG A 298 -9.67 12.29 24.73
C ARG A 298 -10.98 12.54 23.98
N THR A 299 -11.32 13.81 23.71
CA THR A 299 -12.57 14.16 23.03
C THR A 299 -12.49 13.87 21.52
N GLY A 300 -11.29 13.88 20.94
CA GLY A 300 -11.08 13.57 19.51
C GLY A 300 -11.43 12.13 19.16
N ARG A 301 -10.86 11.16 19.89
CA ARG A 301 -11.14 9.72 19.66
C ARG A 301 -12.62 9.37 19.83
N TYR A 302 -13.28 9.94 20.85
CA TYR A 302 -14.72 9.77 21.04
C TYR A 302 -15.54 10.28 19.86
N ILE A 303 -15.19 11.45 19.30
CA ILE A 303 -15.87 12.02 18.13
C ILE A 303 -15.64 11.17 16.87
N ASP A 304 -14.44 10.63 16.67
CA ASP A 304 -14.13 9.78 15.52
C ASP A 304 -14.92 8.45 15.58
N ASP A 305 -14.92 7.79 16.74
CA ASP A 305 -15.70 6.56 16.97
C ASP A 305 -17.21 6.80 16.81
N THR A 306 -17.70 7.95 17.33
CA THR A 306 -19.11 8.37 17.20
C THR A 306 -19.48 8.64 15.74
N ALA A 307 -18.63 9.38 15.01
CA ALA A 307 -18.84 9.68 13.59
C ALA A 307 -18.84 8.40 12.74
N HIS A 308 -17.94 7.46 13.02
CA HIS A 308 -17.91 6.14 12.37
C HIS A 308 -19.22 5.37 12.61
N THR A 309 -19.67 5.31 13.86
CA THR A 309 -20.91 4.63 14.24
C THR A 309 -22.13 5.24 13.56
N PHE A 310 -22.24 6.58 13.53
CA PHE A 310 -23.33 7.27 12.84
C PHE A 310 -23.33 7.00 11.32
N ARG A 311 -22.16 6.94 10.69
CA ARG A 311 -22.04 6.55 9.26
C ARG A 311 -22.52 5.12 9.01
N LEU A 312 -22.19 4.18 9.90
CA LEU A 312 -22.68 2.79 9.81
C LEU A 312 -24.21 2.72 9.96
N GLN A 313 -24.78 3.43 10.92
CA GLN A 313 -26.23 3.49 11.12
C GLN A 313 -26.94 4.15 9.92
N LEU A 314 -26.35 5.18 9.32
CA LEU A 314 -26.85 5.78 8.08
C LEU A 314 -26.85 4.76 6.92
N LYS A 315 -25.80 3.95 6.80
CA LYS A 315 -25.71 2.88 5.77
C LYS A 315 -26.79 1.81 6.00
N GLN A 316 -27.02 1.41 7.25
CA GLN A 316 -28.10 0.47 7.61
C GLN A 316 -29.48 1.05 7.26
N TYR A 317 -29.74 2.32 7.63
CA TYR A 317 -30.98 3.02 7.27
C TYR A 317 -31.21 3.00 5.75
N LYS A 318 -30.18 3.35 4.96
CA LYS A 318 -30.22 3.31 3.48
C LYS A 318 -30.54 1.91 2.93
N SER A 319 -29.97 0.85 3.51
CA SER A 319 -30.21 -0.53 3.06
C SER A 319 -31.62 -1.06 3.39
N SER A 320 -32.18 -0.68 4.55
CA SER A 320 -33.45 -1.21 5.05
C SER A 320 -34.70 -0.73 4.27
N LYS A 321 -34.67 0.48 3.72
CA LYS A 321 -35.78 1.04 2.91
C LYS A 321 -35.75 0.61 1.44
N SER A 322 -34.66 0.02 0.95
CA SER A 322 -34.57 -0.52 -0.42
C SER A 322 -35.43 -1.78 -0.66
N PHE A 323 -35.90 -2.45 0.40
CA PHE A 323 -36.54 -3.77 0.30
C PHE A 323 -38.08 -3.78 0.44
N LYS A 324 -38.75 -2.62 0.62
CA LYS A 324 -40.22 -2.54 0.64
C LYS A 324 -40.78 -2.05 -0.70
N SER A 325 -40.68 -2.90 -1.73
CA SER A 325 -41.44 -2.79 -2.98
C SER A 325 -42.23 -4.09 -3.17
N SER A 326 -43.50 -4.09 -2.78
CA SER A 326 -44.41 -5.21 -2.95
C SER A 326 -45.20 -5.06 -4.26
N LYS A 327 -45.10 -6.10 -5.10
CA LYS A 327 -45.93 -6.46 -6.28
C LYS A 327 -47.16 -5.56 -6.58
N SER A 328 -47.06 -4.74 -7.62
CA SER A 328 -48.19 -4.45 -8.53
C SER A 328 -47.67 -4.18 -9.94
N VAL A 329 -48.26 -4.87 -10.91
CA VAL A 329 -47.88 -4.85 -12.33
C VAL A 329 -48.24 -3.51 -12.97
N GLY A 330 -47.30 -2.92 -13.72
CA GLY A 330 -47.59 -1.94 -14.76
C GLY A 330 -47.43 -0.45 -14.40
N SER A 331 -46.20 0.00 -14.14
CA SER A 331 -45.73 1.38 -14.36
C SER A 331 -44.24 1.46 -14.00
N HIS A 332 -43.36 1.73 -14.95
CA HIS A 332 -41.96 2.02 -14.66
C HIS A 332 -41.81 3.47 -14.18
N SER A 333 -42.14 3.72 -12.90
CA SER A 333 -41.61 4.88 -12.18
C SER A 333 -40.51 4.39 -11.25
N VAL A 334 -39.25 4.69 -11.59
CA VAL A 334 -38.11 4.51 -10.69
C VAL A 334 -38.30 5.49 -9.53
N THR A 335 -38.85 5.04 -8.39
CA THR A 335 -38.83 5.84 -7.16
C THR A 335 -37.38 5.94 -6.70
N GLN A 336 -36.75 7.09 -6.97
CA GLN A 336 -35.42 7.41 -6.48
C GLN A 336 -35.41 7.36 -4.95
N PHE A 337 -34.43 6.64 -4.38
CA PHE A 337 -34.17 6.63 -2.95
C PHE A 337 -33.69 8.02 -2.51
N ILE A 338 -34.37 8.63 -1.54
CA ILE A 338 -34.03 9.95 -1.02
C ILE A 338 -33.25 9.80 0.31
N PRO A 339 -32.02 10.35 0.42
CA PRO A 339 -31.27 10.34 1.67
C PRO A 339 -31.94 11.20 2.75
N PRO A 340 -31.81 10.85 4.05
CA PRO A 340 -32.42 11.63 5.14
C PRO A 340 -31.78 13.02 5.24
N SER A 341 -32.60 14.05 5.43
CA SER A 341 -32.19 15.45 5.52
C SER A 341 -31.82 15.91 6.93
N ASP A 342 -32.53 15.38 7.94
CA ASP A 342 -32.37 15.70 9.36
C ASP A 342 -32.16 14.43 10.20
N ALA A 343 -31.48 14.55 11.34
CA ALA A 343 -31.30 13.49 12.33
C ALA A 343 -31.33 14.03 13.77
N VAL A 344 -31.70 13.16 14.71
CA VAL A 344 -31.73 13.43 16.15
C VAL A 344 -30.80 12.47 16.87
N VAL A 345 -29.85 13.01 17.63
CA VAL A 345 -28.92 12.27 18.49
C VAL A 345 -29.43 12.31 19.92
N TRP A 346 -29.47 11.14 20.55
CA TRP A 346 -29.83 10.95 21.95
C TRP A 346 -28.60 10.58 22.76
N VAL A 347 -28.38 11.33 23.85
CA VAL A 347 -27.21 11.20 24.73
C VAL A 347 -27.67 10.84 26.16
N ALA A 348 -26.92 9.99 26.84
CA ALA A 348 -27.17 9.66 28.25
C ALA A 348 -26.56 10.73 29.17
N LYS A 349 -27.33 11.19 30.17
CA LYS A 349 -26.82 12.10 31.21
C LYS A 349 -26.16 11.36 32.38
N ALA A 350 -26.57 10.11 32.59
CA ALA A 350 -26.06 9.23 33.63
C ALA A 350 -26.20 7.76 33.18
N TYR A 351 -25.47 6.86 33.83
CA TYR A 351 -25.67 5.42 33.62
C TYR A 351 -27.12 5.01 33.96
N PRO A 352 -27.78 4.21 33.11
CA PRO A 352 -29.03 3.56 33.45
C PRO A 352 -28.91 2.75 34.75
N ALA A 353 -30.00 2.65 35.51
CA ALA A 353 -30.01 2.05 36.85
C ALA A 353 -29.37 0.64 36.90
N TRP A 354 -29.57 -0.19 35.87
CA TRP A 354 -28.99 -1.53 35.80
C TRP A 354 -27.47 -1.53 35.55
N GLN A 355 -26.94 -0.54 34.81
CA GLN A 355 -25.49 -0.38 34.58
C GLN A 355 -24.80 0.21 35.81
N ALA A 356 -25.42 1.20 36.45
CA ALA A 356 -24.94 1.77 37.71
C ALA A 356 -24.79 0.67 38.77
N GLN A 357 -25.80 -0.20 38.90
CA GLN A 357 -25.75 -1.34 39.81
C GLN A 357 -24.62 -2.34 39.49
N ILE A 358 -24.33 -2.58 38.20
CA ILE A 358 -23.19 -3.43 37.80
C ILE A 358 -21.86 -2.77 38.15
N LEU A 359 -21.70 -1.47 37.88
CA LEU A 359 -20.49 -0.71 38.21
C LEU A 359 -20.24 -0.68 39.72
N GLU A 360 -21.28 -0.52 40.54
CA GLU A 360 -21.21 -0.60 41.99
C GLU A 360 -20.75 -1.99 42.47
N ILE A 361 -21.32 -3.07 41.90
CA ILE A 361 -20.91 -4.45 42.22
C ILE A 361 -19.45 -4.70 41.82
N MET A 362 -19.02 -4.21 40.66
CA MET A 362 -17.63 -4.31 40.22
C MET A 362 -16.68 -3.47 41.07
N ALA A 363 -17.10 -2.29 41.51
CA ALA A 363 -16.34 -1.41 42.42
C ALA A 363 -16.20 -2.02 43.82
N ALA A 364 -17.24 -2.70 44.31
CA ALA A 364 -17.24 -3.39 45.61
C ALA A 364 -16.38 -4.67 45.61
N ASN A 365 -16.11 -5.26 44.44
CA ASN A 365 -15.30 -6.48 44.28
C ASN A 365 -13.92 -6.19 43.66
N LEU A 366 -13.36 -5.03 43.99
CA LEU A 366 -11.99 -4.66 43.66
C LEU A 366 -11.04 -5.25 44.71
N SER A 367 -9.88 -5.76 44.30
CA SER A 367 -8.84 -6.15 45.26
C SER A 367 -8.37 -4.96 46.11
N ASP A 368 -7.84 -5.25 47.31
CA ASP A 368 -7.32 -4.24 48.23
C ASP A 368 -6.22 -3.35 47.58
N ASP A 369 -5.49 -3.91 46.61
CA ASP A 369 -4.48 -3.22 45.81
C ASP A 369 -5.06 -2.30 44.72
N GLY A 370 -6.36 -2.39 44.45
CA GLY A 370 -7.08 -1.58 43.45
C GLY A 370 -6.76 -1.89 41.99
N LYS A 371 -6.03 -2.99 41.72
CA LYS A 371 -5.46 -3.32 40.40
C LYS A 371 -6.12 -4.50 39.70
N THR A 372 -6.90 -5.31 40.40
CA THR A 372 -7.50 -6.52 39.85
C THR A 372 -8.99 -6.59 40.19
N LEU A 373 -9.79 -6.96 39.18
CA LEU A 373 -11.21 -7.29 39.31
C LEU A 373 -11.37 -8.80 39.50
N ALA A 374 -12.44 -9.20 40.17
CA ALA A 374 -12.84 -10.61 40.27
C ALA A 374 -13.07 -11.24 38.88
N ASP A 375 -12.96 -12.57 38.80
CA ASP A 375 -13.14 -13.32 37.57
C ASP A 375 -14.60 -13.32 37.10
N ASN A 376 -14.81 -13.62 35.81
CA ASN A 376 -16.13 -13.57 35.19
C ASN A 376 -17.12 -14.56 35.84
N ALA A 377 -16.67 -15.68 36.42
CA ALA A 377 -17.56 -16.62 37.09
C ALA A 377 -18.06 -16.06 38.43
N THR A 378 -17.16 -15.46 39.23
CA THR A 378 -17.52 -14.79 40.49
C THR A 378 -18.42 -13.57 40.25
N LEU A 379 -18.08 -12.73 39.27
CA LEU A 379 -18.93 -11.58 38.91
C LEU A 379 -20.31 -12.03 38.41
N ALA A 380 -20.38 -13.09 37.60
CA ALA A 380 -21.66 -13.65 37.16
C ALA A 380 -22.48 -14.19 38.35
N GLN A 381 -21.84 -14.81 39.34
CA GLN A 381 -22.51 -15.30 40.55
C GLN A 381 -23.04 -14.14 41.41
N LEU A 382 -22.27 -13.07 41.56
CA LEU A 382 -22.68 -11.87 42.31
C LEU A 382 -23.80 -11.09 41.62
N LEU A 383 -23.88 -11.17 40.28
CA LEU A 383 -24.93 -10.52 39.50
C LEU A 383 -26.26 -11.31 39.50
N ARG A 384 -26.23 -12.64 39.68
CA ARG A 384 -27.43 -13.51 39.63
C ARG A 384 -28.64 -13.01 40.44
N PRO A 385 -28.50 -12.53 41.69
CA PRO A 385 -29.63 -12.02 42.47
C PRO A 385 -30.27 -10.77 41.85
N HIS A 386 -29.46 -9.94 41.20
CA HIS A 386 -29.88 -8.66 40.62
C HIS A 386 -30.42 -8.82 39.19
N LEU A 387 -30.07 -9.88 38.47
CA LEU A 387 -30.55 -10.13 37.10
C LEU A 387 -32.08 -10.16 36.98
N LYS A 388 -32.80 -10.64 38.01
CA LYS A 388 -34.27 -10.68 37.99
C LYS A 388 -34.88 -9.27 38.03
N ALA A 389 -34.23 -8.33 38.73
CA ALA A 389 -34.64 -6.92 38.77
C ALA A 389 -34.32 -6.18 37.46
N MET A 390 -33.33 -6.64 36.69
CA MET A 390 -32.92 -6.05 35.41
C MET A 390 -33.79 -6.44 34.20
N GLY A 391 -34.76 -7.35 34.38
CA GLY A 391 -35.74 -7.71 33.33
C GLY A 391 -35.11 -8.12 31.99
N LYS A 392 -35.53 -7.48 30.89
CA LYS A 392 -35.01 -7.75 29.52
C LYS A 392 -33.53 -7.42 29.35
N MET A 393 -32.98 -6.55 30.20
CA MET A 393 -31.59 -6.09 30.12
C MET A 393 -30.61 -7.08 30.76
N ALA A 394 -31.09 -8.11 31.47
CA ALA A 394 -30.26 -9.17 32.04
C ALA A 394 -29.37 -9.87 30.99
N LYS A 395 -29.82 -9.98 29.73
CA LYS A 395 -29.02 -10.53 28.62
C LYS A 395 -27.84 -9.64 28.23
N ARG A 396 -27.86 -8.35 28.57
CA ARG A 396 -26.82 -7.36 28.27
C ARG A 396 -25.84 -7.15 29.44
N ALA A 397 -26.12 -7.71 30.62
CA ALA A 397 -25.32 -7.55 31.82
C ALA A 397 -23.87 -8.06 31.66
N MET A 398 -23.68 -9.32 31.24
CA MET A 398 -22.33 -9.88 31.06
C MET A 398 -21.52 -9.23 29.92
N PRO A 399 -22.11 -8.92 28.75
CA PRO A 399 -21.42 -8.10 27.75
C PRO A 399 -20.94 -6.75 28.29
N PHE A 400 -21.75 -6.09 29.11
CA PHE A 400 -21.37 -4.81 29.73
C PHE A 400 -20.23 -4.98 30.75
N VAL A 401 -20.28 -6.02 31.59
CA VAL A 401 -19.17 -6.36 32.52
C VAL A 401 -17.86 -6.56 31.77
N GLN A 402 -17.90 -7.30 30.65
CA GLN A 402 -16.72 -7.58 29.85
C GLN A 402 -16.14 -6.30 29.23
N LEU A 403 -16.99 -5.41 28.70
CA LEU A 403 -16.60 -4.10 28.17
C LEU A 403 -15.95 -3.23 29.26
N VAL A 404 -16.53 -3.16 30.45
CA VAL A 404 -15.96 -2.43 31.59
C VAL A 404 -14.62 -3.03 32.00
N ARG A 405 -14.47 -4.35 31.95
CA ARG A 405 -13.21 -5.05 32.29
C ARG A 405 -12.09 -4.74 31.28
N GLU A 406 -12.40 -4.75 29.99
CA GLU A 406 -11.46 -4.36 28.94
C GLU A 406 -10.97 -2.92 29.11
N ARG A 407 -11.89 -2.00 29.45
CA ARG A 407 -11.55 -0.61 29.75
C ARG A 407 -10.76 -0.46 31.06
N PHE A 408 -11.08 -1.24 32.09
CA PHE A 408 -10.38 -1.24 33.37
C PHE A 408 -8.90 -1.63 33.21
N VAL A 409 -8.56 -2.57 32.32
CA VAL A 409 -7.16 -2.94 32.02
C VAL A 409 -6.35 -1.73 31.50
N ILE A 410 -7.01 -0.83 30.76
CA ILE A 410 -6.35 0.33 30.13
C ILE A 410 -6.33 1.55 31.08
N HIS A 411 -7.43 1.79 31.80
CA HIS A 411 -7.68 3.05 32.52
C HIS A 411 -7.78 2.90 34.04
N GLY A 412 -7.73 1.67 34.56
CA GLY A 412 -7.75 1.36 35.98
C GLY A 412 -9.07 1.70 36.69
N LYS A 413 -8.97 2.01 37.99
CA LYS A 413 -10.11 2.26 38.91
C LYS A 413 -11.07 3.37 38.46
N ARG A 414 -10.65 4.27 37.56
CA ARG A 414 -11.44 5.44 37.13
C ARG A 414 -12.69 5.04 36.35
N VAL A 415 -12.64 3.93 35.63
CA VAL A 415 -13.76 3.37 34.82
C VAL A 415 -14.95 2.95 35.69
N LEU A 416 -14.73 2.69 36.97
CA LEU A 416 -15.77 2.22 37.90
C LEU A 416 -16.51 3.39 38.58
N GLN A 417 -16.20 4.64 38.23
CA GLN A 417 -16.91 5.80 38.75
C GLN A 417 -18.27 5.94 38.05
N LEU A 418 -19.30 6.30 38.83
CA LEU A 418 -20.65 6.55 38.32
C LEU A 418 -20.75 7.85 37.50
N GLN A 419 -19.73 8.73 37.59
CA GLN A 419 -19.65 9.97 36.84
C GLN A 419 -19.04 9.72 35.46
N LEU A 420 -19.67 10.29 34.43
CA LEU A 420 -19.18 10.23 33.05
C LEU A 420 -17.81 10.91 32.94
N GLU A 421 -16.85 10.24 32.31
CA GLU A 421 -15.51 10.79 32.07
C GLU A 421 -15.52 11.93 31.04
N VAL A 422 -16.56 12.00 30.20
CA VAL A 422 -16.71 12.96 29.10
C VAL A 422 -18.13 13.52 29.13
N ASP A 423 -18.26 14.86 29.02
CA ASP A 423 -19.55 15.49 28.72
C ASP A 423 -19.84 15.33 27.22
N GLU A 424 -20.51 14.23 26.88
CA GLU A 424 -20.83 13.85 25.51
C GLU A 424 -21.64 14.93 24.77
N CYS A 425 -22.54 15.61 25.49
CA CYS A 425 -23.40 16.64 24.90
C CYS A 425 -22.58 17.86 24.49
N GLU A 426 -21.69 18.33 25.36
CA GLU A 426 -20.79 19.43 25.02
C GLU A 426 -19.82 19.06 23.89
N VAL A 427 -19.27 17.84 23.91
CA VAL A 427 -18.30 17.39 22.92
C VAL A 427 -18.92 17.27 21.53
N ILE A 428 -20.14 16.71 21.42
CA ILE A 428 -20.87 16.63 20.16
C ILE A 428 -21.30 18.03 19.69
N LYS A 429 -21.75 18.91 20.60
CA LYS A 429 -22.12 20.31 20.27
C LYS A 429 -20.95 21.10 19.69
N LYS A 430 -19.75 20.97 20.27
CA LYS A 430 -18.52 21.62 19.77
C LYS A 430 -18.15 21.17 18.35
N ASN A 431 -18.57 19.96 17.94
CA ASN A 431 -18.22 19.33 16.66
C ASN A 431 -19.42 19.14 15.71
N LEU A 432 -20.52 19.87 15.93
CA LEU A 432 -21.76 19.76 15.13
C LEU A 432 -21.52 19.94 13.62
N SER A 433 -20.73 20.95 13.25
CA SER A 433 -20.41 21.26 11.85
C SER A 433 -19.70 20.10 11.14
N TYR A 434 -18.75 19.46 11.82
CA TYR A 434 -18.04 18.28 11.32
C TYR A 434 -18.98 17.08 11.13
N LEU A 435 -19.83 16.79 12.11
CA LEU A 435 -20.77 15.66 12.06
C LEU A 435 -21.85 15.85 10.98
N ILE A 436 -22.41 17.04 10.85
CA ILE A 436 -23.41 17.37 9.82
C ILE A 436 -22.79 17.21 8.42
N SER A 437 -21.59 17.76 8.19
CA SER A 437 -20.88 17.62 6.92
C SER A 437 -20.54 16.16 6.62
N THR A 438 -20.12 15.41 7.64
CA THR A 438 -19.77 13.99 7.55
C THR A 438 -20.96 13.11 7.17
N LEU A 439 -22.13 13.37 7.75
CA LEU A 439 -23.34 12.58 7.52
C LEU A 439 -24.13 13.05 6.28
N GLY A 440 -23.77 14.21 5.72
CA GLY A 440 -24.45 14.83 4.59
C GLY A 440 -25.85 15.34 4.95
N LEU A 441 -26.03 15.80 6.20
CA LEU A 441 -27.27 16.38 6.70
C LEU A 441 -27.37 17.87 6.35
N ARG A 442 -28.56 18.46 6.48
CA ARG A 442 -28.80 19.89 6.23
C ARG A 442 -27.97 20.79 7.16
N GLN A 443 -27.37 21.86 6.65
CA GLN A 443 -26.66 22.83 7.47
C GLN A 443 -27.57 24.03 7.80
N PRO A 444 -27.46 24.66 8.99
CA PRO A 444 -26.70 24.24 10.17
C PRO A 444 -27.50 23.34 11.15
N ASP A 445 -28.81 23.18 10.94
CA ASP A 445 -29.73 22.61 11.95
C ASP A 445 -30.12 21.15 11.72
N GLY A 446 -29.47 20.46 10.77
CA GLY A 446 -29.80 19.09 10.39
C GLY A 446 -29.48 18.02 11.43
N LEU A 447 -28.80 18.38 12.53
CA LEU A 447 -28.52 17.46 13.64
C LEU A 447 -28.96 18.08 14.97
N LYS A 448 -30.03 17.52 15.57
CA LYS A 448 -30.52 17.94 16.89
C LYS A 448 -30.00 16.99 17.97
N ILE A 449 -29.65 17.52 19.14
CA ILE A 449 -29.12 16.75 20.26
C ILE A 449 -30.07 16.89 21.44
N ASN A 450 -30.59 15.76 21.93
CA ASN A 450 -31.47 15.69 23.09
C ASN A 450 -30.89 14.74 24.13
N TYR A 451 -31.24 14.95 25.41
CA TYR A 451 -30.96 13.96 26.43
C TYR A 451 -32.02 12.86 26.39
N SER A 452 -31.60 11.62 26.63
CA SER A 452 -32.48 10.45 26.71
C SER A 452 -33.60 10.59 27.75
N CYS A 453 -33.36 11.31 28.86
CA CYS A 453 -34.36 11.61 29.90
C CYS A 453 -35.48 12.55 29.43
N ASP A 454 -35.26 13.32 28.36
CA ASP A 454 -36.25 14.26 27.83
C ASP A 454 -37.14 13.59 26.77
N SER A 455 -36.97 12.27 26.55
CA SER A 455 -37.72 11.53 25.53
C SER A 455 -39.05 11.01 26.08
N ASN A 456 -40.11 11.12 25.27
CA ASN A 456 -41.42 10.51 25.58
C ASN A 456 -41.48 9.01 25.25
N ASP A 457 -40.38 8.39 24.77
CA ASP A 457 -40.31 6.98 24.37
C ASP A 457 -39.40 6.20 25.32
N SER A 458 -40.02 5.40 26.19
CA SER A 458 -39.34 4.49 27.14
C SER A 458 -38.23 3.63 26.51
N ARG A 459 -38.31 3.32 25.21
CA ARG A 459 -37.30 2.51 24.52
C ARG A 459 -35.99 3.28 24.30
N ILE A 460 -36.07 4.60 24.09
CA ILE A 460 -34.88 5.45 23.89
C ILE A 460 -34.18 5.62 25.24
N GLU A 461 -34.95 5.89 26.29
CA GLU A 461 -34.44 6.02 27.66
C GLU A 461 -33.73 4.76 28.16
N GLU A 462 -34.26 3.57 27.87
CA GLU A 462 -33.63 2.30 28.27
C GLU A 462 -32.46 1.86 27.37
N SER A 463 -32.41 2.31 26.11
CA SER A 463 -31.42 1.83 25.13
C SER A 463 -30.17 2.69 25.03
N VAL A 464 -30.28 3.99 25.30
CA VAL A 464 -29.15 4.93 25.21
C VAL A 464 -28.24 4.73 26.41
N CYS A 465 -27.00 4.40 26.14
CA CYS A 465 -25.98 4.18 27.18
C CYS A 465 -24.87 5.23 27.04
N PRO A 466 -24.20 5.58 28.14
CA PRO A 466 -22.99 6.38 28.10
C PRO A 466 -21.95 5.88 27.10
N LEU A 467 -21.37 6.81 26.34
CA LEU A 467 -20.38 6.64 25.29
C LEU A 467 -20.88 5.89 24.04
N GLU A 468 -22.17 5.56 23.99
CA GLU A 468 -22.84 4.94 22.85
C GLU A 468 -24.11 5.76 22.49
N PRO A 469 -23.94 6.97 21.92
CA PRO A 469 -25.08 7.79 21.54
C PRO A 469 -25.90 7.14 20.41
N LEU A 470 -27.22 7.29 20.48
CA LEU A 470 -28.14 6.75 19.46
C LEU A 470 -28.53 7.86 18.48
N ILE A 471 -28.40 7.62 17.17
CA ILE A 471 -28.88 8.54 16.13
C ILE A 471 -30.13 7.98 15.44
N LEU A 472 -31.16 8.82 15.32
CA LEU A 472 -32.37 8.52 14.58
C LEU A 472 -32.47 9.47 13.37
N PHE A 473 -32.59 8.90 12.18
CA PHE A 473 -32.74 9.66 10.94
C PHE A 473 -34.21 9.97 10.66
N CYS A 474 -34.51 11.23 10.35
CA CYS A 474 -35.86 11.66 9.99
C CYS A 474 -36.22 11.24 8.56
N GLU A 475 -37.52 11.10 8.28
CA GLU A 475 -37.99 10.84 6.93
C GLU A 475 -37.80 12.07 6.03
N PRO A 476 -37.42 11.88 4.75
CA PRO A 476 -37.12 13.01 3.87
C PRO A 476 -38.37 13.81 3.50
N SER A 477 -38.24 15.13 3.50
CA SER A 477 -39.23 16.09 2.99
C SER A 477 -39.31 16.06 1.45
N THR A 478 -40.35 16.66 0.88
CA THR A 478 -40.58 16.77 -0.58
C THR A 478 -39.36 17.32 -1.32
N SER A 479 -38.99 16.73 -2.47
CA SER A 479 -37.78 17.10 -3.23
C SER A 479 -38.03 17.31 -4.73
N ALA A 480 -37.26 18.22 -5.35
CA ALA A 480 -37.23 18.48 -6.80
C ALA A 480 -35.82 18.25 -7.38
N SER A 481 -35.71 17.75 -8.62
CA SER A 481 -34.42 17.52 -9.29
C SER A 481 -34.06 18.68 -10.22
N MET A 482 -32.87 19.26 -10.05
CA MET A 482 -32.34 20.35 -10.88
C MET A 482 -31.07 19.95 -11.64
N THR A 483 -30.85 20.59 -12.79
CA THR A 483 -29.67 20.44 -13.63
C THR A 483 -28.86 21.74 -13.61
N PHE A 484 -27.58 21.66 -13.25
CA PHE A 484 -26.64 22.78 -13.27
C PHE A 484 -25.75 22.70 -14.51
N LEU A 485 -25.94 23.65 -15.42
CA LEU A 485 -25.16 23.76 -16.66
C LEU A 485 -23.90 24.59 -16.40
N ASN A 486 -22.73 24.12 -16.84
CA ASN A 486 -21.53 24.95 -16.91
C ASN A 486 -21.45 25.63 -18.29
N PRO A 487 -21.67 26.96 -18.39
CA PRO A 487 -21.65 27.67 -19.65
C PRO A 487 -20.23 28.07 -20.12
N ASP A 488 -19.20 27.98 -19.26
CA ASP A 488 -17.89 28.56 -19.52
C ASP A 488 -16.94 27.62 -20.29
N ILE A 489 -16.51 28.08 -21.47
CA ILE A 489 -15.53 27.40 -22.32
C ILE A 489 -14.16 27.42 -21.62
N GLY A 490 -13.59 26.25 -21.35
CA GLY A 490 -12.27 26.10 -20.72
C GLY A 490 -12.29 25.98 -19.19
N SER A 491 -13.46 26.01 -18.56
CA SER A 491 -13.61 25.71 -17.14
C SER A 491 -13.59 24.20 -16.88
N GLY A 492 -12.84 23.76 -15.87
CA GLY A 492 -12.73 22.35 -15.46
C GLY A 492 -13.95 21.80 -14.71
N LEU A 493 -15.03 22.57 -14.60
CA LEU A 493 -16.27 22.18 -13.93
C LEU A 493 -17.21 21.43 -14.89
N PHE A 494 -17.84 20.35 -14.43
CA PHE A 494 -18.76 19.56 -15.26
C PHE A 494 -20.22 20.06 -15.12
N THR A 495 -21.01 19.94 -16.19
CA THR A 495 -22.47 20.03 -16.11
C THR A 495 -23.01 18.92 -15.22
N LEU A 496 -23.74 19.30 -14.16
CA LEU A 496 -24.31 18.36 -13.18
C LEU A 496 -25.79 18.13 -13.48
N ASN A 497 -26.14 16.90 -13.87
CA ASN A 497 -27.53 16.49 -14.08
C ASN A 497 -28.06 15.81 -12.80
N GLY A 498 -29.25 16.20 -12.34
CA GLY A 498 -29.97 15.44 -11.30
C GLY A 498 -29.62 15.80 -9.85
N VAL A 499 -29.25 17.04 -9.55
CA VAL A 499 -29.04 17.50 -8.17
C VAL A 499 -30.41 17.69 -7.50
N THR A 500 -30.69 16.89 -6.47
CA THR A 500 -31.96 16.97 -5.72
C THR A 500 -31.92 18.12 -4.72
N ILE A 501 -32.96 18.96 -4.74
CA ILE A 501 -33.25 20.05 -3.79
C ILE A 501 -34.44 19.62 -2.92
N PHE A 502 -34.34 19.84 -1.62
CA PHE A 502 -35.34 19.52 -0.60
C PHE A 502 -36.13 20.77 -0.19
N ASP A 503 -37.37 20.57 0.25
CA ASP A 503 -38.19 21.63 0.83
C ASP A 503 -37.51 22.23 2.07
N GLY A 504 -37.28 23.56 2.05
CA GLY A 504 -36.53 24.29 3.07
C GLY A 504 -35.00 24.38 2.87
N ASP A 505 -34.47 23.98 1.71
CA ASP A 505 -33.05 24.15 1.37
C ASP A 505 -32.64 25.62 1.24
N THR A 506 -31.50 25.98 1.83
CA THR A 506 -30.89 27.30 1.64
C THR A 506 -29.87 27.29 0.49
N TYR A 507 -29.50 28.48 -0.02
CA TYR A 507 -28.51 28.58 -1.10
C TYR A 507 -27.17 27.90 -0.75
N THR A 508 -26.75 27.96 0.52
CA THR A 508 -25.51 27.33 1.01
C THR A 508 -25.55 25.81 0.91
N ASP A 509 -26.71 25.20 1.17
CA ASP A 509 -26.88 23.75 1.11
C ASP A 509 -26.75 23.21 -0.33
N VAL A 510 -27.27 23.97 -1.29
CA VAL A 510 -27.20 23.66 -2.71
C VAL A 510 -25.77 23.78 -3.22
N VAL A 511 -25.06 24.86 -2.86
CA VAL A 511 -23.64 25.06 -3.22
C VAL A 511 -22.76 23.97 -2.63
N SER A 512 -22.95 23.60 -1.36
CA SER A 512 -22.17 22.52 -0.72
C SER A 512 -22.35 21.17 -1.42
N ARG A 513 -23.59 20.83 -1.82
CA ARG A 513 -23.88 19.63 -2.61
C ARG A 513 -23.21 19.63 -3.98
N VAL A 514 -23.27 20.76 -4.69
CA VAL A 514 -22.61 20.94 -5.99
C VAL A 514 -21.09 20.82 -5.87
N VAL A 515 -20.48 21.47 -4.88
CA VAL A 515 -19.03 21.42 -4.62
C VAL A 515 -18.57 20.01 -4.25
N THR A 516 -19.32 19.29 -3.41
CA THR A 516 -19.02 17.91 -3.03
C THR A 516 -19.03 16.99 -4.25
N HIS A 517 -20.01 17.16 -5.14
CA HIS A 517 -20.10 16.43 -6.39
C HIS A 517 -18.88 16.69 -7.30
N CYS A 518 -18.46 17.97 -7.42
CA CYS A 518 -17.29 18.36 -8.20
C CYS A 518 -15.95 17.90 -7.58
N ARG A 519 -15.80 17.91 -6.25
CA ARG A 519 -14.56 17.45 -5.57
C ARG A 519 -14.30 15.97 -5.75
N SER A 520 -15.34 15.14 -5.86
CA SER A 520 -15.19 13.70 -6.14
C SER A 520 -14.48 13.41 -7.49
N LEU A 521 -14.47 14.39 -8.39
CA LEU A 521 -13.91 14.28 -9.74
C LEU A 521 -12.48 14.84 -9.86
N ALA A 522 -11.99 15.58 -8.85
CA ALA A 522 -10.74 16.33 -8.89
C ALA A 522 -9.72 15.84 -7.84
N LEU A 523 -9.14 14.67 -8.06
CA LEU A 523 -7.98 14.17 -7.30
C LEU A 523 -6.87 13.89 -8.31
N ASN A 524 -5.85 14.77 -8.45
CA ASN A 524 -4.56 14.44 -9.11
C ASN A 524 -3.46 15.54 -9.03
N SER A 525 -3.47 16.49 -8.10
CA SER A 525 -2.42 17.52 -8.02
C SER A 525 -1.19 17.16 -7.17
N LYS A 526 -1.21 16.07 -6.38
CA LYS A 526 -0.15 15.75 -5.40
C LYS A 526 1.03 14.91 -5.92
N GLU A 527 1.09 14.59 -7.21
CA GLU A 527 1.96 13.52 -7.69
C GLU A 527 3.40 13.95 -8.06
N ARG A 528 3.65 15.27 -8.26
CA ARG A 528 4.96 15.78 -8.72
C ARG A 528 5.91 16.22 -7.59
N ILE A 529 5.41 16.39 -6.37
CA ILE A 529 6.19 16.78 -5.18
C ILE A 529 6.72 15.53 -4.43
N ARG A 530 6.20 14.34 -4.76
CA ARG A 530 6.52 13.04 -4.13
C ARG A 530 7.96 12.56 -4.28
N THR A 531 8.76 13.16 -5.16
CA THR A 531 10.10 12.65 -5.50
C THR A 531 11.27 13.49 -4.98
N SER A 532 11.03 14.54 -4.18
CA SER A 532 12.09 15.50 -3.82
C SER A 532 12.51 15.55 -2.35
N GLN A 533 11.93 14.74 -1.45
CA GLN A 533 12.25 14.84 -0.02
C GLN A 533 12.62 13.50 0.60
N SER A 534 13.73 13.50 1.33
CA SER A 534 14.24 12.39 2.14
C SER A 534 14.17 12.77 3.62
N VAL A 535 13.90 11.79 4.47
CA VAL A 535 13.84 11.95 5.92
C VAL A 535 15.18 11.52 6.53
N ASN A 536 15.69 12.31 7.46
CA ASN A 536 16.94 11.98 8.15
C ASN A 536 16.80 10.68 8.96
N LEU A 537 17.80 9.81 8.84
CA LEU A 537 17.94 8.53 9.54
C LEU A 537 17.64 8.61 11.04
N PHE A 538 18.12 9.65 11.71
CA PHE A 538 17.93 9.83 13.16
C PHE A 538 16.46 10.02 13.52
N THR A 539 15.74 10.84 12.74
CA THR A 539 14.32 11.09 12.90
C THR A 539 13.49 9.82 12.67
N PHE A 540 13.90 9.00 11.69
CA PHE A 540 13.25 7.72 11.41
C PHE A 540 13.45 6.69 12.56
N VAL A 541 14.65 6.62 13.14
CA VAL A 541 14.93 5.73 14.28
C VAL A 541 14.19 6.16 15.54
N LEU A 542 14.10 7.47 15.81
CA LEU A 542 13.31 8.02 16.92
C LEU A 542 11.82 7.68 16.76
N PHE A 543 11.28 7.76 15.54
CA PHE A 543 9.90 7.36 15.25
C PHE A 543 9.65 5.87 15.56
N LEU A 544 10.54 4.98 15.11
CA LEU A 544 10.44 3.54 15.41
C LEU A 544 10.58 3.25 16.91
N TYR A 545 11.47 3.95 17.61
CA TYR A 545 11.67 3.80 19.05
C TYR A 545 10.45 4.26 19.86
N ILE A 546 9.85 5.39 19.50
CA ILE A 546 8.61 5.89 20.11
C ILE A 546 7.44 4.92 19.85
N GLN A 547 7.38 4.28 18.68
CA GLN A 547 6.37 3.25 18.41
C GLN A 547 6.56 2.00 19.28
N GLN A 548 7.80 1.56 19.48
CA GLN A 548 8.11 0.40 20.32
C GLN A 548 7.74 0.65 21.78
N ILE A 549 8.00 1.85 22.32
CA ILE A 549 7.60 2.26 23.67
C ILE A 549 6.07 2.21 23.82
N ASN A 550 5.34 2.66 22.80
CA ASN A 550 3.88 2.76 22.85
C ASN A 550 3.14 1.49 22.39
N LYS A 551 3.86 0.40 22.07
CA LYS A 551 3.30 -0.87 21.56
C LYS A 551 2.36 -0.69 20.35
N ILE A 552 2.64 0.29 19.50
CA ILE A 552 1.85 0.54 18.29
C ILE A 552 2.34 -0.39 17.20
N SER A 553 1.54 -1.41 16.84
CA SER A 553 1.87 -2.35 15.77
C SER A 553 1.56 -1.74 14.40
N LEU A 554 2.53 -1.75 13.47
CA LEU A 554 2.29 -1.41 12.05
C LEU A 554 1.20 -2.28 11.41
N ARG A 555 1.00 -3.52 11.88
CA ARG A 555 -0.11 -4.39 11.44
C ARG A 555 -1.48 -3.89 11.89
N ALA A 556 -1.61 -3.33 13.10
CA ALA A 556 -2.88 -2.80 13.59
C ALA A 556 -3.29 -1.54 12.80
N SER A 557 -2.33 -0.68 12.46
CA SER A 557 -2.56 0.43 11.54
C SER A 557 -2.79 -0.01 10.10
N ALA A 558 -2.31 -1.18 9.66
CA ALA A 558 -2.66 -1.72 8.34
C ALA A 558 -4.13 -2.19 8.26
N VAL A 559 -4.70 -2.65 9.37
CA VAL A 559 -6.13 -3.00 9.47
C VAL A 559 -7.01 -1.75 9.59
N SER A 560 -6.58 -0.72 10.35
CA SER A 560 -7.32 0.56 10.43
C SER A 560 -7.12 1.49 9.22
N ALA A 561 -6.01 1.41 8.49
CA ALA A 561 -5.82 2.23 7.28
C ALA A 561 -6.72 1.80 6.12
N ASN A 562 -7.25 0.57 6.13
CA ASN A 562 -8.31 0.16 5.22
C ASN A 562 -9.69 0.73 5.61
N ALA A 563 -9.84 1.33 6.80
CA ALA A 563 -11.10 1.88 7.29
C ALA A 563 -11.15 3.42 7.31
N GLU A 564 -10.01 4.13 7.21
CA GLU A 564 -9.96 5.59 7.46
C GLU A 564 -9.50 6.48 6.29
N TRP A 565 -9.33 5.97 5.07
CA TRP A 565 -9.18 6.85 3.89
C TRP A 565 -10.03 6.33 2.71
N PRO A 566 -10.77 7.21 2.01
CA PRO A 566 -11.65 6.78 0.92
C PRO A 566 -10.81 6.45 -0.31
N GLY A 567 -10.51 5.16 -0.51
CA GLY A 567 -9.92 4.72 -1.76
C GLY A 567 -9.25 3.36 -1.73
N SER A 568 -10.04 2.29 -1.78
CA SER A 568 -9.95 1.28 -2.84
C SER A 568 -11.01 0.20 -2.63
N TYR A 569 -11.68 -0.10 -3.73
CA TYR A 569 -12.68 -1.15 -3.85
C TYR A 569 -12.15 -2.49 -3.31
N SER A 570 -12.95 -3.11 -2.45
CA SER A 570 -12.89 -4.55 -2.22
C SER A 570 -12.99 -5.27 -3.56
N ARG A 571 -12.05 -6.18 -3.84
CA ARG A 571 -12.27 -7.27 -4.80
C ARG A 571 -13.52 -8.03 -4.35
N SER A 572 -14.66 -7.82 -5.02
CA SER A 572 -15.78 -8.76 -4.95
C SER A 572 -15.56 -9.84 -5.99
N SER A 573 -15.11 -11.00 -5.53
CA SER A 573 -15.44 -12.26 -6.17
C SER A 573 -16.95 -12.50 -5.99
N ASP A 574 -17.76 -12.00 -6.91
CA ASP A 574 -19.17 -12.40 -7.04
C ASP A 574 -19.54 -12.40 -8.53
N LEU A 575 -19.62 -13.61 -9.08
CA LEU A 575 -20.48 -13.90 -10.22
C LEU A 575 -21.92 -13.85 -9.70
N ASP A 576 -22.66 -12.76 -9.95
CA ASP A 576 -23.96 -12.85 -10.63
C ASP A 576 -24.67 -11.49 -10.79
N SER A 577 -25.46 -11.44 -11.86
CA SER A 577 -26.39 -10.43 -12.36
C SER A 577 -26.87 -9.29 -11.43
N GLY A 578 -26.57 -8.04 -11.81
CA GLY A 578 -27.27 -6.84 -11.35
C GLY A 578 -26.62 -5.56 -11.87
N ARG A 579 -27.26 -4.86 -12.81
CA ARG A 579 -26.71 -3.69 -13.53
C ARG A 579 -26.32 -2.53 -12.60
N SER A 580 -25.04 -2.38 -12.32
CA SER A 580 -24.37 -1.09 -12.12
C SER A 580 -23.34 -0.92 -13.23
N THR A 581 -23.49 0.09 -14.08
CA THR A 581 -22.53 0.38 -15.17
C THR A 581 -21.17 0.76 -14.56
N PRO A 582 -20.10 -0.05 -14.75
CA PRO A 582 -18.80 0.28 -14.19
C PRO A 582 -18.15 1.39 -15.02
N ILE A 583 -17.89 2.54 -14.39
CA ILE A 583 -16.99 3.57 -14.93
C ILE A 583 -15.58 2.96 -14.91
N ARG A 584 -15.01 2.66 -16.09
CA ARG A 584 -13.63 2.16 -16.19
C ARG A 584 -12.71 3.31 -16.56
N LEU A 585 -12.08 3.91 -15.56
CA LEU A 585 -11.02 4.90 -15.73
C LEU A 585 -9.71 4.13 -15.99
N CYS A 586 -9.22 4.13 -17.24
CA CYS A 586 -7.92 3.54 -17.54
C CYS A 586 -6.84 4.56 -17.15
N ARG A 587 -6.11 4.27 -16.07
CA ARG A 587 -4.93 5.06 -15.67
C ARG A 587 -3.88 5.03 -16.80
N SER A 588 -3.15 6.14 -16.96
CA SER A 588 -2.07 6.28 -17.96
C SER A 588 -1.08 5.12 -17.80
N SER A 589 -1.08 4.21 -18.78
CA SER A 589 -0.15 3.08 -18.84
C SER A 589 0.92 3.38 -19.89
N ALA A 590 2.18 3.03 -19.60
CA ALA A 590 3.27 3.09 -20.59
C ALA A 590 2.96 2.27 -21.86
N THR A 591 2.06 1.28 -21.76
CA THR A 591 1.62 0.46 -22.90
C THR A 591 0.72 1.18 -23.91
N LEU A 592 0.07 2.28 -23.53
CA LEU A 592 -0.86 3.02 -24.41
C LEU A 592 -0.18 4.18 -25.16
N ASP A 593 0.99 4.60 -24.71
CA ASP A 593 1.75 5.70 -25.27
C ASP A 593 2.28 5.34 -26.67
N GLY A 594 1.79 6.03 -27.71
CA GLY A 594 2.15 5.75 -29.11
C GLY A 594 1.52 4.48 -29.70
N ALA A 595 0.57 3.85 -29.00
CA ALA A 595 -0.11 2.64 -29.46
C ALA A 595 -1.21 2.93 -30.50
N THR A 596 -1.57 1.91 -31.28
CA THR A 596 -2.78 1.89 -32.12
C THR A 596 -3.89 1.15 -31.39
N LEU A 597 -4.98 1.85 -31.09
CA LEU A 597 -6.08 1.31 -30.29
C LEU A 597 -7.29 0.98 -31.18
N LYS A 598 -7.83 -0.24 -31.04
CA LYS A 598 -9.10 -0.63 -31.65
C LYS A 598 -10.10 -1.01 -30.56
N ILE A 599 -11.19 -0.26 -30.45
CA ILE A 599 -12.32 -0.56 -29.55
C ILE A 599 -13.44 -1.12 -30.42
N HIS A 600 -13.84 -2.36 -30.14
CA HIS A 600 -14.83 -3.07 -30.93
C HIS A 600 -15.99 -3.55 -30.05
N ARG A 601 -17.23 -3.29 -30.47
CA ARG A 601 -18.48 -3.72 -29.79
C ARG A 601 -18.60 -3.26 -28.33
N ALA A 602 -18.13 -2.06 -28.02
CA ALA A 602 -18.32 -1.48 -26.69
C ALA A 602 -19.75 -0.92 -26.55
N HIS A 603 -20.43 -1.25 -25.45
CA HIS A 603 -21.81 -0.85 -25.19
C HIS A 603 -21.98 -0.23 -23.80
N CYS A 604 -22.74 0.87 -23.70
CA CYS A 604 -23.12 1.53 -22.43
C CYS A 604 -21.92 1.76 -21.48
N SER A 605 -20.84 2.33 -22.02
CA SER A 605 -19.56 2.43 -21.31
C SER A 605 -19.05 3.88 -21.28
N TYR A 606 -18.31 4.21 -20.22
CA TYR A 606 -17.59 5.47 -20.07
C TYR A 606 -16.09 5.16 -20.06
N LEU A 607 -15.35 5.68 -21.05
CA LEU A 607 -13.93 5.41 -21.24
C LEU A 607 -13.13 6.71 -21.21
N TYR A 608 -12.06 6.75 -20.41
CA TYR A 608 -11.14 7.87 -20.32
C TYR A 608 -9.72 7.37 -20.59
N LEU A 609 -9.14 7.83 -21.69
CA LEU A 609 -7.83 7.40 -22.19
C LEU A 609 -7.01 8.65 -22.56
N LEU A 610 -6.30 9.23 -21.59
CA LEU A 610 -5.64 10.52 -21.77
C LEU A 610 -4.20 10.43 -22.31
N SER A 611 -3.64 9.23 -22.43
CA SER A 611 -2.32 8.99 -23.02
C SER A 611 -2.31 9.32 -24.52
N PRO A 612 -1.22 9.88 -25.07
CA PRO A 612 -1.14 10.15 -26.50
C PRO A 612 -1.03 8.86 -27.31
N MET A 613 -1.77 8.76 -28.41
CA MET A 613 -1.90 7.51 -29.19
C MET A 613 -1.58 7.75 -30.67
N ARG A 614 -1.14 6.71 -31.39
CA ARG A 614 -0.84 6.81 -32.81
C ARG A 614 -2.11 6.87 -33.66
N SER A 615 -3.06 5.96 -33.40
CA SER A 615 -4.36 5.92 -34.08
C SER A 615 -5.41 5.24 -33.21
N VAL A 616 -6.67 5.60 -33.40
CA VAL A 616 -7.79 5.03 -32.66
C VAL A 616 -8.91 4.66 -33.63
N THR A 617 -9.42 3.43 -33.52
CA THR A 617 -10.56 2.93 -34.30
C THR A 617 -11.68 2.49 -33.37
N LEU A 618 -12.85 3.09 -33.49
CA LEU A 618 -14.10 2.68 -32.84
C LEU A 618 -14.94 1.93 -33.86
N ASP A 619 -15.29 0.69 -33.56
CA ASP A 619 -16.01 -0.19 -34.48
C ASP A 619 -17.22 -0.84 -33.77
N LYS A 620 -18.42 -0.66 -34.32
CA LYS A 620 -19.68 -1.26 -33.79
C LYS A 620 -20.00 -0.88 -32.33
N CYS A 621 -19.64 0.32 -31.89
CA CYS A 621 -19.86 0.77 -30.51
C CYS A 621 -21.25 1.43 -30.35
N ARG A 622 -21.92 1.25 -29.20
CA ARG A 622 -23.23 1.88 -28.92
C ARG A 622 -23.32 2.52 -27.53
N LYS A 623 -23.94 3.69 -27.41
CA LYS A 623 -24.10 4.39 -26.11
C LYS A 623 -22.76 4.53 -25.37
N LEU A 624 -21.72 4.93 -26.08
CA LEU A 624 -20.36 5.04 -25.57
C LEU A 624 -20.01 6.52 -25.33
N THR A 625 -19.55 6.85 -24.13
CA THR A 625 -18.89 8.14 -23.86
C THR A 625 -17.40 7.92 -23.74
N ILE A 626 -16.60 8.53 -24.61
CA ILE A 626 -15.16 8.34 -24.64
C ILE A 626 -14.40 9.67 -24.72
N VAL A 627 -13.41 9.82 -23.83
CA VAL A 627 -12.47 10.94 -23.83
C VAL A 627 -11.08 10.42 -24.15
N LEU A 628 -10.50 10.94 -25.22
CA LEU A 628 -9.22 10.49 -25.77
C LEU A 628 -8.16 11.59 -25.62
N GLY A 629 -6.91 11.17 -25.37
CA GLY A 629 -5.72 12.00 -25.49
C GLY A 629 -5.41 12.31 -26.95
N PRO A 630 -4.41 13.17 -27.22
CA PRO A 630 -3.95 13.53 -28.56
C PRO A 630 -3.63 12.31 -29.43
N ILE A 631 -4.21 12.26 -30.62
CA ILE A 631 -4.06 11.19 -31.61
C ILE A 631 -3.22 11.67 -32.80
N GLU A 632 -2.09 11.00 -33.04
CA GLU A 632 -1.10 11.41 -34.04
C GLU A 632 -1.62 11.38 -35.47
N ASN A 633 -2.27 10.28 -35.86
CA ASN A 633 -2.63 10.05 -37.24
C ASN A 633 -4.13 10.16 -37.49
N THR A 634 -4.91 9.19 -37.04
CA THR A 634 -6.31 9.09 -37.44
C THR A 634 -7.19 8.53 -36.34
N LEU A 635 -8.32 9.20 -36.12
CA LEU A 635 -9.48 8.71 -35.40
C LEU A 635 -10.50 8.17 -36.42
N GLN A 636 -10.85 6.89 -36.33
CA GLN A 636 -11.81 6.24 -37.23
C GLN A 636 -13.03 5.78 -36.43
N LEU A 637 -14.23 6.14 -36.90
CA LEU A 637 -15.49 5.63 -36.36
C LEU A 637 -16.22 4.86 -37.46
N ASN A 638 -16.51 3.59 -37.19
CA ASN A 638 -17.24 2.68 -38.07
C ASN A 638 -18.44 2.09 -37.32
N HIS A 639 -19.64 2.18 -37.90
CA HIS A 639 -20.86 1.55 -37.36
C HIS A 639 -21.17 1.92 -35.89
N CYS A 640 -20.91 3.16 -35.49
CA CYS A 640 -21.13 3.63 -34.11
C CYS A 640 -22.49 4.31 -33.95
N GLU A 641 -23.20 4.06 -32.83
CA GLU A 641 -24.53 4.63 -32.56
C GLU A 641 -24.60 5.26 -31.16
N ASP A 642 -25.21 6.45 -31.02
CA ASP A 642 -25.40 7.13 -29.73
C ASP A 642 -24.09 7.37 -28.95
N CYS A 643 -22.99 7.69 -29.66
CA CYS A 643 -21.67 7.86 -29.05
C CYS A 643 -21.30 9.34 -28.85
N LEU A 644 -20.74 9.67 -27.68
CA LEU A 644 -20.10 10.94 -27.37
C LEU A 644 -18.57 10.76 -27.39
N VAL A 645 -17.89 11.38 -28.34
CA VAL A 645 -16.43 11.26 -28.51
C VAL A 645 -15.78 12.62 -28.34
N ILE A 646 -14.79 12.71 -27.46
CA ILE A 646 -14.00 13.92 -27.24
C ILE A 646 -12.53 13.63 -27.51
N ALA A 647 -11.95 14.25 -28.54
CA ALA A 647 -10.59 13.92 -28.98
C ALA A 647 -9.89 15.08 -29.73
N ALA A 648 -8.56 15.15 -29.57
CA ALA A 648 -7.68 15.92 -30.45
C ALA A 648 -6.98 14.97 -31.42
N CYS A 649 -7.05 15.21 -32.72
CA CYS A 649 -6.49 14.30 -33.73
C CYS A 649 -6.02 15.02 -34.99
N ARG A 650 -5.08 14.44 -35.74
CA ARG A 650 -4.69 15.03 -37.05
C ARG A 650 -5.78 14.84 -38.11
N ARG A 651 -6.40 13.66 -38.17
CA ARG A 651 -7.49 13.31 -39.09
C ARG A 651 -8.61 12.56 -38.35
N ALA A 652 -9.86 12.80 -38.74
CA ALA A 652 -11.03 12.04 -38.30
C ALA A 652 -11.78 11.51 -39.52
N VAL A 653 -12.16 10.23 -39.50
CA VAL A 653 -12.91 9.56 -40.57
C VAL A 653 -14.12 8.86 -39.97
N LEU A 654 -15.31 9.15 -40.48
CA LEU A 654 -16.57 8.56 -40.00
C LEU A 654 -17.26 7.83 -41.14
N ALA A 655 -17.65 6.58 -40.89
CA ALA A 655 -18.44 5.77 -41.80
C ALA A 655 -19.57 5.05 -41.04
N TYR A 656 -20.77 5.07 -41.62
CA TYR A 656 -21.94 4.34 -41.11
C TYR A 656 -22.30 4.65 -39.64
N CYS A 657 -22.12 5.89 -39.18
CA CYS A 657 -22.37 6.29 -37.80
C CYS A 657 -23.72 7.00 -37.63
N ARG A 658 -24.40 6.83 -36.49
CA ARG A 658 -25.72 7.39 -36.19
C ARG A 658 -25.76 8.09 -34.82
N ARG A 659 -26.37 9.28 -34.74
CA ARG A 659 -26.57 10.01 -33.45
C ARG A 659 -25.29 10.15 -32.64
N CYS A 660 -24.18 10.49 -33.29
CA CYS A 660 -22.89 10.64 -32.63
C CYS A 660 -22.55 12.12 -32.47
N THR A 661 -22.11 12.50 -31.27
CA THR A 661 -21.61 13.84 -30.95
C THR A 661 -20.09 13.77 -30.82
N LEU A 662 -19.36 14.54 -31.63
CA LEU A 662 -17.91 14.58 -31.62
C LEU A 662 -17.41 15.99 -31.28
N HIS A 663 -16.68 16.10 -30.17
CA HIS A 663 -15.95 17.30 -29.81
C HIS A 663 -14.50 17.18 -30.26
N LEU A 664 -14.14 17.89 -31.34
CA LEU A 664 -12.88 17.67 -32.06
C LEU A 664 -11.96 18.90 -32.07
N ALA A 665 -10.67 18.63 -31.89
CA ALA A 665 -9.58 19.54 -32.25
C ALA A 665 -8.79 18.87 -33.38
N ILE A 666 -8.98 19.34 -34.61
CA ILE A 666 -8.54 18.64 -35.82
C ILE A 666 -7.78 19.53 -36.80
N GLN A 667 -6.61 19.08 -37.24
CA GLN A 667 -5.75 19.81 -38.19
C GLN A 667 -6.12 19.62 -39.67
N SER A 668 -7.02 18.68 -39.96
CA SER A 668 -7.61 18.48 -41.29
C SER A 668 -9.13 18.56 -41.22
N ARG A 669 -9.79 18.68 -42.38
CA ARG A 669 -11.24 18.54 -42.45
C ARG A 669 -11.68 17.13 -42.00
N PRO A 670 -12.69 16.99 -41.11
CA PRO A 670 -13.29 15.69 -40.79
C PRO A 670 -13.87 15.04 -42.05
N ILE A 671 -13.56 13.77 -42.31
CA ILE A 671 -14.04 13.05 -43.51
C ILE A 671 -15.27 12.23 -43.16
N LEU A 672 -16.38 12.50 -43.85
CA LEU A 672 -17.63 11.75 -43.72
C LEU A 672 -17.80 10.88 -44.97
N ILE A 673 -17.69 9.56 -44.83
CA ILE A 673 -17.87 8.61 -45.94
C ILE A 673 -19.37 8.33 -46.10
N GLN A 674 -19.91 8.59 -47.29
CA GLN A 674 -21.28 8.22 -47.66
C GLN A 674 -21.26 7.05 -48.65
N PRO A 675 -22.18 6.08 -48.52
CA PRO A 675 -22.37 5.06 -49.54
C PRO A 675 -22.92 5.69 -50.84
N PRO A 676 -22.61 5.12 -52.03
CA PRO A 676 -23.13 5.62 -53.29
C PRO A 676 -24.66 5.52 -53.32
N VAL A 677 -25.32 6.58 -53.79
CA VAL A 677 -26.77 6.61 -54.00
C VAL A 677 -27.10 5.71 -55.19
N PRO A 678 -28.06 4.77 -55.11
CA PRO A 678 -28.50 4.03 -56.29
C PRO A 678 -29.16 4.99 -57.29
N ASN A 679 -28.63 5.08 -58.50
CA ASN A 679 -29.27 5.82 -59.60
C ASN A 679 -30.62 5.17 -59.95
N THR A 680 -31.73 5.78 -59.54
CA THR A 680 -33.04 5.48 -60.11
C THR A 680 -33.14 6.15 -61.48
N ILE A 681 -32.91 5.37 -62.54
CA ILE A 681 -33.15 5.76 -63.92
C ILE A 681 -34.66 5.95 -64.13
N SER A 682 -35.01 7.11 -64.67
CA SER A 682 -36.32 7.47 -65.21
C SER A 682 -36.68 6.56 -66.39
N GLY A 683 -37.53 5.56 -66.16
CA GLY A 683 -38.22 4.79 -67.18
C GLY A 683 -39.71 5.08 -67.14
N SER A 684 -40.18 5.86 -68.11
CA SER A 684 -41.61 6.05 -68.41
C SER A 684 -42.24 4.71 -68.77
N MET A 685 -43.24 4.26 -67.99
CA MET A 685 -44.36 3.51 -68.54
C MET A 685 -45.66 3.91 -67.84
N ILE A 686 -46.53 4.47 -68.66
CA ILE A 686 -47.96 4.68 -68.49
C ILE A 686 -48.63 3.38 -68.02
N ILE A 687 -49.56 3.45 -67.07
CA ILE A 687 -50.92 2.86 -67.16
C ILE A 687 -51.77 3.39 -66.00
N SER A 688 -52.99 3.74 -66.39
CA SER A 688 -54.09 4.39 -65.70
C SER A 688 -54.61 3.70 -64.43
N ASN A 689 -55.13 4.53 -63.52
CA ASN A 689 -56.09 4.20 -62.48
C ASN A 689 -57.24 3.30 -62.97
N ILE A 690 -57.62 2.31 -62.16
CA ILE A 690 -58.99 2.03 -61.67
C ILE A 690 -58.90 1.01 -60.51
N PRO A 691 -59.77 1.08 -59.46
CA PRO A 691 -59.52 0.49 -58.15
C PRO A 691 -60.39 -0.75 -57.86
N GLY A 692 -59.98 -1.59 -56.90
CA GLY A 692 -60.80 -2.72 -56.45
C GLY A 692 -60.21 -3.61 -55.36
N ASN A 693 -60.51 -3.25 -54.12
CA ASN A 693 -61.08 -4.09 -53.05
C ASN A 693 -60.51 -5.50 -52.70
N ASN A 694 -60.30 -5.65 -51.39
CA ASN A 694 -60.62 -6.79 -50.52
C ASN A 694 -59.89 -8.14 -50.59
N SER A 695 -59.40 -8.49 -49.39
CA SER A 695 -59.65 -9.72 -48.64
C SER A 695 -58.79 -10.96 -48.89
N GLY A 696 -58.51 -11.64 -47.78
CA GLY A 696 -58.22 -13.08 -47.73
C GLY A 696 -56.74 -13.41 -47.68
N THR A 697 -56.16 -13.55 -46.49
CA THR A 697 -55.93 -14.86 -45.85
C THR A 697 -55.15 -15.85 -46.73
N ASN A 698 -53.91 -16.17 -46.34
CA ASN A 698 -53.65 -17.51 -45.83
C ASN A 698 -52.25 -17.66 -45.24
N THR A 699 -52.26 -18.37 -44.12
CA THR A 699 -51.18 -19.02 -43.39
C THR A 699 -50.21 -19.80 -44.29
N SER A 700 -48.90 -19.69 -44.02
CA SER A 700 -48.02 -20.86 -43.98
C SER A 700 -46.65 -20.55 -43.35
N THR A 701 -46.15 -21.60 -42.73
CA THR A 701 -44.94 -21.86 -41.94
C THR A 701 -43.59 -21.61 -42.65
N PRO A 702 -42.46 -21.68 -41.91
CA PRO A 702 -41.28 -20.85 -42.14
C PRO A 702 -40.31 -21.43 -43.19
N GLY A 703 -39.88 -20.56 -44.11
CA GLY A 703 -38.77 -20.80 -45.03
C GLY A 703 -37.66 -19.77 -44.79
N THR A 704 -36.46 -20.28 -44.51
CA THR A 704 -35.13 -19.69 -44.78
C THR A 704 -35.05 -18.21 -45.16
N PRO A 705 -34.35 -17.35 -44.40
CA PRO A 705 -34.12 -15.99 -44.82
C PRO A 705 -33.11 -15.97 -45.98
N THR A 706 -33.62 -15.72 -47.18
CA THR A 706 -32.88 -15.13 -48.29
C THR A 706 -32.21 -13.84 -47.79
N PRO A 707 -30.94 -13.55 -48.13
CA PRO A 707 -30.26 -12.34 -47.66
C PRO A 707 -30.89 -11.10 -48.31
N GLY A 708 -31.89 -10.53 -47.65
CA GLY A 708 -32.50 -9.27 -48.03
C GLY A 708 -31.53 -8.12 -47.75
N SER A 709 -31.04 -7.51 -48.84
CA SER A 709 -30.77 -6.08 -48.99
C SER A 709 -30.61 -5.29 -47.68
N VAL A 710 -29.38 -5.23 -47.15
CA VAL A 710 -29.02 -4.21 -46.16
C VAL A 710 -28.97 -2.90 -46.94
N ALA A 711 -30.01 -2.06 -46.81
CA ALA A 711 -29.90 -0.67 -47.20
C ALA A 711 -28.66 -0.09 -46.50
N LEU A 712 -27.65 0.30 -47.27
CA LEU A 712 -26.44 0.93 -46.75
C LEU A 712 -26.83 2.31 -46.21
N VAL A 713 -27.22 2.37 -44.94
CA VAL A 713 -27.56 3.61 -44.25
C VAL A 713 -26.27 4.41 -44.04
N GLY A 714 -26.20 5.63 -44.59
CA GLY A 714 -25.05 6.52 -44.44
C GLY A 714 -24.90 7.08 -43.02
N ASN A 715 -24.03 8.09 -42.84
CA ASN A 715 -23.94 8.80 -41.58
C ASN A 715 -25.23 9.60 -41.29
N GLU A 716 -25.83 9.43 -40.11
CA GLU A 716 -27.08 10.08 -39.69
C GLU A 716 -26.92 10.84 -38.37
N GLU A 717 -27.50 12.05 -38.26
CA GLU A 717 -27.55 12.84 -37.01
C GLU A 717 -26.16 13.01 -36.34
N ILE A 718 -25.14 13.36 -37.12
CA ILE A 718 -23.79 13.63 -36.60
C ILE A 718 -23.66 15.09 -36.18
N LEU A 719 -23.34 15.31 -34.91
CA LEU A 719 -23.05 16.64 -34.36
C LEU A 719 -21.53 16.80 -34.20
N LEU A 720 -20.93 17.73 -34.93
CA LEU A 720 -19.54 18.15 -34.73
C LEU A 720 -19.53 19.43 -33.89
N ALA A 721 -18.68 19.45 -32.87
CA ALA A 721 -18.57 20.54 -31.91
C ALA A 721 -17.10 20.83 -31.59
N PRO A 722 -16.77 22.03 -31.08
CA PRO A 722 -15.40 22.34 -30.70
C PRO A 722 -14.96 21.46 -29.52
N PHE A 723 -13.69 21.11 -29.53
CA PHE A 723 -13.02 20.49 -28.39
C PHE A 723 -13.01 21.45 -27.19
N HIS A 724 -13.48 20.98 -26.04
CA HIS A 724 -13.73 21.81 -24.86
C HIS A 724 -13.15 21.19 -23.57
N THR A 725 -12.23 20.24 -23.69
CA THR A 725 -11.63 19.54 -22.55
C THR A 725 -10.20 19.97 -22.32
N THR A 726 -9.83 20.22 -21.07
CA THR A 726 -8.45 20.53 -20.68
C THR A 726 -8.00 19.56 -19.58
N TYR A 727 -6.74 19.14 -19.60
CA TYR A 727 -6.14 18.34 -18.53
C TYR A 727 -4.65 18.67 -18.39
N MET A 728 -4.05 18.40 -17.23
CA MET A 728 -2.76 18.99 -16.84
C MET A 728 -1.60 18.74 -17.83
N LYS A 729 -1.53 17.55 -18.46
CA LYS A 729 -0.50 17.19 -19.44
C LYS A 729 -0.91 17.43 -20.90
N LEU A 730 -2.07 18.05 -21.16
CA LEU A 730 -2.60 18.18 -22.52
C LEU A 730 -1.63 18.93 -23.44
N VAL A 731 -0.99 20.00 -22.96
CA VAL A 731 -0.02 20.78 -23.74
C VAL A 731 1.20 19.92 -24.12
N ASP A 732 1.76 19.19 -23.16
CA ASP A 732 2.90 18.29 -23.39
C ASP A 732 2.52 17.15 -24.35
N HIS A 733 1.33 16.57 -24.20
CA HIS A 733 0.84 15.51 -25.07
C HIS A 733 0.56 16.02 -26.49
N LEU A 734 0.00 17.23 -26.65
CA LEU A 734 -0.20 17.86 -27.96
C LEU A 734 1.13 18.14 -28.65
N ASN A 735 2.13 18.62 -27.91
CA ASN A 735 3.48 18.85 -28.42
C ASN A 735 4.15 17.54 -28.85
N LYS A 736 4.04 16.49 -28.03
CA LYS A 736 4.59 15.15 -28.34
C LYS A 736 4.04 14.57 -29.64
N VAL A 737 2.77 14.87 -29.94
CA VAL A 737 2.05 14.36 -31.11
C VAL A 737 2.08 15.37 -32.28
N ASN A 738 2.79 16.50 -32.13
CA ASN A 738 2.88 17.58 -33.12
C ASN A 738 1.51 18.13 -33.58
N LEU A 739 0.56 18.25 -32.64
CA LEU A 739 -0.74 18.87 -32.86
C LEU A 739 -0.76 20.31 -32.32
N SER A 740 -0.77 21.28 -33.24
CA SER A 740 -0.99 22.69 -32.92
C SER A 740 -2.47 22.98 -32.62
N PRO A 741 -2.81 23.50 -31.42
CA PRO A 741 -4.18 23.88 -31.07
C PRO A 741 -4.67 25.14 -31.82
N LYS A 742 -3.77 25.90 -32.48
CA LYS A 742 -4.13 27.07 -33.28
C LYS A 742 -4.83 26.73 -34.60
N VAL A 743 -4.73 25.47 -35.05
CA VAL A 743 -5.30 25.00 -36.31
C VAL A 743 -6.42 24.02 -35.96
N ASN A 744 -7.68 24.42 -36.19
CA ASN A 744 -8.84 23.58 -35.92
C ASN A 744 -9.90 23.71 -37.03
N TYR A 745 -10.19 22.61 -37.74
CA TYR A 745 -11.12 22.54 -38.87
C TYR A 745 -12.37 21.69 -38.59
N TRP A 746 -12.74 21.52 -37.31
CA TRP A 746 -13.92 20.73 -36.91
C TRP A 746 -15.22 21.22 -37.57
N ASP A 747 -15.29 22.51 -37.89
CA ASP A 747 -16.42 23.21 -38.52
C ASP A 747 -16.48 23.03 -40.05
N ARG A 748 -15.47 22.42 -40.67
CA ARG A 748 -15.37 22.23 -42.13
C ARG A 748 -15.32 20.75 -42.52
N PRO A 749 -16.39 19.96 -42.33
CA PRO A 749 -16.40 18.55 -42.74
C PRO A 749 -16.31 18.40 -44.27
N PHE A 750 -15.64 17.35 -44.72
CA PHE A 750 -15.50 16.94 -46.10
C PHE A 750 -16.27 15.64 -46.34
N LEU A 751 -17.30 15.70 -47.18
CA LEU A 751 -18.11 14.55 -47.56
C LEU A 751 -17.46 13.81 -48.73
N LEU A 752 -17.10 12.54 -48.53
CA LEU A 752 -16.52 11.67 -49.54
C LEU A 752 -17.60 10.66 -49.99
N GLY A 753 -18.00 10.72 -51.26
CA GLY A 753 -19.06 9.85 -51.82
C GLY A 753 -20.12 10.53 -52.69
N LYS A 754 -19.99 11.83 -52.99
CA LYS A 754 -20.78 12.49 -54.05
C LYS A 754 -20.06 12.37 -55.40
N TYR A 755 -20.44 11.36 -56.18
CA TYR A 755 -20.50 11.43 -57.64
C TYR A 755 -21.81 10.82 -58.10
#